data_AF-A0A964Q7T6-F1
#
_entry.id   AF-A0A964Q7T6-F1
#
_cell.length_a   1.000
_cell.length_b   1.000
_cell.length_c   1.000
_cell.angle_alpha   90.00
_cell.angle_beta   90.00
_cell.angle_gamma   90.00
#
_symmetry.space_group_name_H-M   'P 1'
#
loop_
_entity.id
_entity.type
_entity.pdbx_description
1 polymer ?
#
loop_
_entity_poly.entity_id
_entity_poly.type
_entity_poly.pdbx_seq_one_letter_code
_entity_poly.pdbx_strand_id
1 'polypeptide(L)'
;MSGFTVAFHRELRSLVATPLVWGAAAAVAIPAGMGFAFGGLVAGSVADLSRAIGISLWCVGAAACALAARSVPSERRAGTWDLTLASSINVATVLHAKFAAVAVASAALVVPIFLQAIVLSTVATPSWSVITCGALGLWFIIVAASGVGLFAGVVVRSNAGAIVASLTAIAAWIALCRGGQSLHWPAIASAAFALDPLRRGEDFTRGTLDLGSAVALLAMGVGSAWCAGAWAINDAEMPTKRRELRRFVMCAGVFVAVVATVIAVRGAGAPAARVEASTMFSGSLQSATKKFMAQCAAPMNITLLSAKGNADAAALRNARTVLARASGGVLADGTLLNCQEFDSLELADAEKSAAMFEMIEASESKNVNAWRQANDKGLEAFRSIESFADASVAQIQTLANALAKDDTARVKLEAFAAAMNKTASQGHVVREAISQLATPTAEQPLGNAEGAGRKLANELKWWSSTLQEVADIAGNRLQNLTPALATITRQTQRNCARHAEQAKAAQDQIDQLPPLRLSEVAAAMQFPPTIIVSGTKGVAAIPAWQMRSSVDATELALAEAMRCAEGAPRIAVTIVHSQTTSPLDSVSGGGDLSLIVQSLRAARIEVDQWNPVNATRPLTQGVKRVWIVVPPLDRSAQEPDPAEIALLAATRRLMSEGENIFVTATPNPFAAMGISDPWADLFQYAGLRAKSGQVVLDLGARSENIKELRNFVEFSGSAMGHGASIAAANENLLWPMPIPIEITKRDSWTATAIEFIPPAPQRWIENDPRVVSRSMEAAPEEKVFTQGVPVLVVAQRDDGIRIAISGGLSWLLTLHSGISDGDMRALRYPGNRDLAIGVIRWLAGSEPISTVADPGRVPELGEQARVILSAFSLVAIPLSMALTGSLIWKSRKRR
;
A
#
# COMPACT_ATOMS: atom_id res chain seq x y z
N MET A 1 -54.56 -19.50 2.92
CA MET A 1 -53.20 -19.31 2.38
C MET A 1 -53.33 -18.61 1.03
N SER A 2 -52.54 -17.57 0.74
CA SER A 2 -52.63 -16.87 -0.55
C SER A 2 -52.17 -17.77 -1.70
N GLY A 3 -52.71 -17.57 -2.92
CA GLY A 3 -52.33 -18.38 -4.09
C GLY A 3 -50.82 -18.39 -4.37
N PHE A 4 -50.14 -17.28 -4.09
CA PHE A 4 -48.67 -17.17 -4.15
C PHE A 4 -47.98 -18.15 -3.19
N THR A 5 -48.37 -18.18 -1.91
CA THR A 5 -47.73 -19.03 -0.90
C THR A 5 -47.86 -20.52 -1.23
N VAL A 6 -49.00 -20.94 -1.78
CA VAL A 6 -49.23 -22.33 -2.20
C VAL A 6 -48.32 -22.72 -3.36
N ALA A 7 -48.29 -21.90 -4.42
CA ALA A 7 -47.43 -22.13 -5.58
C ALA A 7 -45.94 -22.12 -5.22
N PHE A 8 -45.53 -21.18 -4.35
CA PHE A 8 -44.15 -21.07 -3.86
C PHE A 8 -43.72 -22.32 -3.08
N HIS A 9 -44.51 -22.77 -2.09
CA HIS A 9 -44.16 -23.95 -1.30
C HIS A 9 -44.12 -25.23 -2.14
N ARG A 10 -45.03 -25.36 -3.12
CA ARG A 10 -45.05 -26.48 -4.06
C ARG A 10 -43.75 -26.54 -4.88
N GLU A 11 -43.37 -25.42 -5.47
CA GLU A 11 -42.15 -25.33 -6.29
C GLU A 11 -40.88 -25.48 -5.45
N LEU A 12 -40.80 -24.84 -4.29
CA LEU A 12 -39.65 -24.94 -3.40
C LEU A 12 -39.42 -26.39 -2.96
N ARG A 13 -40.49 -27.12 -2.60
CA ARG A 13 -40.39 -28.55 -2.28
C ARG A 13 -40.00 -29.39 -3.49
N SER A 14 -40.49 -29.08 -4.70
CA SER A 14 -40.11 -29.85 -5.89
C SER A 14 -38.62 -29.72 -6.21
N LEU A 15 -38.02 -28.57 -5.92
CA LEU A 15 -36.60 -28.28 -6.16
C LEU A 15 -35.68 -28.81 -5.06
N VAL A 16 -36.01 -28.56 -3.78
CA VAL A 16 -35.15 -28.90 -2.63
C VAL A 16 -35.30 -30.34 -2.18
N ALA A 17 -36.51 -30.92 -2.30
CA ALA A 17 -36.78 -32.31 -1.91
C ALA A 17 -36.46 -33.33 -3.01
N THR A 18 -35.85 -32.89 -4.12
CA THR A 18 -35.32 -33.74 -5.18
C THR A 18 -33.81 -33.53 -5.30
N PRO A 19 -33.04 -34.46 -5.89
CA PRO A 19 -31.58 -34.32 -5.99
C PRO A 19 -31.12 -33.23 -6.97
N LEU A 20 -32.05 -32.44 -7.51
CA LEU A 20 -31.86 -31.57 -8.67
C LEU A 20 -31.02 -30.33 -8.33
N VAL A 21 -31.43 -29.58 -7.29
CA VAL A 21 -30.68 -28.40 -6.81
C VAL A 21 -29.35 -28.81 -6.19
N TRP A 22 -29.33 -29.93 -5.45
CA TRP A 22 -28.11 -30.46 -4.82
C TRP A 22 -27.09 -30.96 -5.85
N GLY A 23 -27.54 -31.57 -6.94
CA GLY A 23 -26.68 -31.95 -8.06
C GLY A 23 -26.12 -30.73 -8.79
N ALA A 24 -26.91 -29.67 -8.96
CA ALA A 24 -26.42 -28.40 -9.51
C ALA A 24 -25.38 -27.73 -8.58
N ALA A 25 -25.59 -27.75 -7.26
CA ALA A 25 -24.63 -27.29 -6.26
C ALA A 25 -23.32 -28.09 -6.31
N ALA A 26 -23.40 -29.42 -6.50
CA ALA A 26 -22.22 -30.27 -6.68
C ALA A 26 -21.42 -29.89 -7.96
N ALA A 27 -22.12 -29.63 -9.07
CA ALA A 27 -21.48 -29.24 -10.32
C ALA A 27 -20.78 -27.87 -10.22
N VAL A 28 -21.36 -26.92 -9.50
CA VAL A 28 -20.77 -25.59 -9.25
C VAL A 28 -19.62 -25.64 -8.23
N ALA A 29 -19.66 -26.58 -7.29
CA ALA A 29 -18.60 -26.74 -6.30
C ALA A 29 -17.23 -27.09 -6.93
N ILE A 30 -17.22 -27.75 -8.09
CA ILE A 30 -15.99 -28.12 -8.81
C ILE A 30 -15.18 -26.89 -9.27
N PRO A 31 -15.73 -25.97 -10.10
CA PRO A 31 -14.99 -24.77 -10.51
C PRO A 31 -14.70 -23.83 -9.33
N ALA A 32 -15.58 -23.74 -8.32
CA ALA A 32 -15.27 -23.05 -7.07
C ALA A 32 -14.05 -23.66 -6.37
N GLY A 33 -13.98 -24.99 -6.32
CA GLY A 33 -12.87 -25.75 -5.76
C GLY A 33 -11.57 -25.59 -6.54
N MET A 34 -11.63 -25.40 -7.87
CA MET A 34 -10.46 -25.05 -8.68
C MET A 34 -9.93 -23.66 -8.29
N GLY A 35 -10.81 -22.67 -8.15
CA GLY A 35 -10.41 -21.34 -7.67
C GLY A 35 -9.82 -21.36 -6.26
N PHE A 36 -10.32 -22.25 -5.39
CA PHE A 36 -9.75 -22.49 -4.07
C PHE A 36 -8.35 -23.11 -4.14
N ALA A 37 -8.19 -24.21 -4.88
CA ALA A 37 -6.94 -24.97 -4.94
C ALA A 37 -5.80 -24.21 -5.63
N PHE A 38 -6.07 -23.58 -6.77
CA PHE A 38 -5.05 -22.88 -7.58
C PHE A 38 -4.88 -21.41 -7.20
N GLY A 39 -5.82 -20.86 -6.45
CA GLY A 39 -5.90 -19.43 -6.18
C GLY A 39 -5.90 -19.04 -4.71
N GLY A 40 -6.66 -19.78 -3.89
CA GLY A 40 -6.90 -19.48 -2.48
C GLY A 40 -6.04 -20.28 -1.50
N LEU A 41 -5.18 -21.21 -1.97
CA LEU A 41 -4.19 -21.93 -1.17
C LEU A 41 -2.74 -21.58 -1.54
N VAL A 42 -2.55 -20.51 -2.32
CA VAL A 42 -1.22 -20.02 -2.69
C VAL A 42 -0.60 -19.36 -1.47
N ALA A 43 0.61 -19.78 -1.10
CA ALA A 43 1.33 -19.20 0.03
C ALA A 43 1.45 -17.67 -0.15
N GLY A 44 1.15 -16.91 0.90
CA GLY A 44 1.18 -15.45 0.86
C GLY A 44 -0.06 -14.77 0.28
N SER A 45 -0.99 -15.53 -0.32
CA SER A 45 -2.25 -14.95 -0.80
C SER A 45 -3.18 -14.59 0.36
N VAL A 46 -3.96 -13.53 0.17
CA VAL A 46 -5.04 -13.15 1.10
C VAL A 46 -6.06 -14.28 1.16
N ALA A 47 -6.42 -14.70 2.37
CA ALA A 47 -7.38 -15.76 2.66
C ALA A 47 -8.84 -15.28 2.43
N ASP A 48 -9.16 -14.78 1.24
CA ASP A 48 -10.42 -14.06 0.95
C ASP A 48 -11.37 -14.78 -0.03
N LEU A 49 -11.00 -15.97 -0.54
CA LEU A 49 -11.77 -16.75 -1.53
C LEU A 49 -12.20 -15.97 -2.79
N SER A 50 -11.65 -14.78 -3.03
CA SER A 50 -12.05 -13.87 -4.12
C SER A 50 -11.99 -14.56 -5.49
N ARG A 51 -10.95 -15.38 -5.75
CA ARG A 51 -10.81 -16.15 -7.00
C ARG A 51 -11.84 -17.27 -7.13
N ALA A 52 -12.14 -17.99 -6.04
CA ALA A 52 -13.17 -19.03 -6.04
C ALA A 52 -14.55 -18.44 -6.33
N ILE A 53 -14.86 -17.30 -5.73
CA ILE A 53 -16.12 -16.56 -5.95
C ILE A 53 -16.15 -16.00 -7.38
N GLY A 54 -15.06 -15.41 -7.87
CA GLY A 54 -14.95 -14.86 -9.22
C GLY A 54 -15.21 -15.89 -10.32
N ILE A 55 -14.61 -17.07 -10.22
CA ILE A 55 -14.87 -18.19 -11.15
C ILE A 55 -16.32 -18.68 -11.03
N SER A 56 -16.88 -18.68 -9.81
CA SER A 56 -18.24 -19.16 -9.54
C SER A 56 -19.33 -18.24 -10.11
N LEU A 57 -19.07 -16.95 -10.36
CA LEU A 57 -20.04 -16.00 -10.90
C LEU A 57 -20.76 -16.53 -12.14
N TRP A 58 -20.01 -17.08 -13.08
CA TRP A 58 -20.59 -17.61 -14.32
C TRP A 58 -21.29 -18.96 -14.12
N CYS A 59 -20.66 -19.87 -13.39
CA CYS A 59 -21.18 -21.23 -13.16
C CYS A 59 -22.50 -21.21 -12.38
N VAL A 60 -22.58 -20.39 -11.34
CA VAL A 60 -23.78 -20.21 -10.53
C VAL A 60 -24.92 -19.61 -11.36
N GLY A 61 -24.62 -18.57 -12.16
CA GLY A 61 -25.61 -17.97 -13.06
C GLY A 61 -26.16 -18.96 -14.08
N ALA A 62 -25.30 -19.73 -14.75
CA ALA A 62 -25.70 -20.77 -15.70
C ALA A 62 -26.56 -21.86 -15.05
N ALA A 63 -26.17 -22.34 -13.86
CA ALA A 63 -26.91 -23.36 -13.13
C ALA A 63 -28.30 -22.86 -12.70
N ALA A 64 -28.40 -21.66 -12.12
CA ALA A 64 -29.67 -21.04 -11.74
C ALA A 64 -30.59 -20.84 -12.94
N CYS A 65 -30.04 -20.39 -14.07
CA CYS A 65 -30.77 -20.24 -15.33
C CYS A 65 -31.38 -21.58 -15.80
N ALA A 66 -30.60 -22.66 -15.78
CA ALA A 66 -31.05 -23.99 -16.19
C ALA A 66 -32.13 -24.56 -15.24
N LEU A 67 -31.99 -24.34 -13.92
CA LEU A 67 -32.99 -24.73 -12.93
C LEU A 67 -34.33 -24.03 -13.17
N ALA A 68 -34.31 -22.72 -13.40
CA ALA A 68 -35.50 -21.93 -13.69
C ALA A 68 -36.16 -22.32 -15.02
N ALA A 69 -35.37 -22.54 -16.07
CA ALA A 69 -35.87 -22.89 -17.40
C ALA A 69 -36.66 -24.20 -17.46
N ARG A 70 -36.38 -25.13 -16.53
CA ARG A 70 -37.09 -26.40 -16.44
C ARG A 70 -38.49 -26.29 -15.81
N SER A 71 -38.75 -25.26 -14.99
CA SER A 71 -39.93 -25.18 -14.13
C SER A 71 -41.25 -25.36 -14.91
N VAL A 72 -41.49 -24.53 -15.92
CA VAL A 72 -42.75 -24.54 -16.70
C VAL A 72 -42.84 -25.72 -17.68
N PRO A 73 -41.80 -26.03 -18.49
CA PRO A 73 -41.84 -27.18 -19.41
C PRO A 73 -42.07 -28.52 -18.71
N SER A 74 -41.58 -28.67 -17.47
CA SER A 74 -41.77 -29.91 -16.70
C SER A 74 -43.22 -30.14 -16.29
N GLU A 75 -43.95 -29.08 -15.92
CA GLU A 75 -45.38 -29.15 -15.62
C GLU A 75 -46.22 -29.39 -16.88
N ARG A 76 -45.82 -28.79 -18.01
CA ARG A 76 -46.45 -29.03 -19.33
C ARG A 76 -46.33 -30.50 -19.73
N ARG A 77 -45.13 -31.07 -19.62
CA ARG A 77 -44.89 -32.49 -19.91
C ARG A 77 -45.69 -33.42 -18.98
N ALA A 78 -45.84 -33.04 -17.72
CA ALA A 78 -46.62 -33.78 -16.74
C ALA A 78 -48.14 -33.57 -16.87
N GLY A 79 -48.62 -32.73 -17.80
CA GLY A 79 -50.05 -32.39 -17.95
C GLY A 79 -50.64 -31.59 -16.80
N THR A 80 -49.82 -31.10 -15.86
CA THR A 80 -50.27 -30.37 -14.66
C THR A 80 -50.31 -28.86 -14.85
N TRP A 81 -49.75 -28.37 -15.96
CA TRP A 81 -49.78 -26.96 -16.32
C TRP A 81 -51.19 -26.46 -16.60
N ASP A 82 -51.98 -27.22 -17.37
CA ASP A 82 -53.35 -26.83 -17.73
C ASP A 82 -54.26 -26.79 -16.49
N LEU A 83 -54.05 -27.69 -15.52
CA LEU A 83 -54.72 -27.65 -14.22
C LEU A 83 -54.33 -26.42 -13.39
N THR A 84 -53.07 -25.98 -13.51
CA THR A 84 -52.58 -24.78 -12.81
C THR A 84 -53.15 -23.51 -13.46
N LEU A 85 -53.29 -23.48 -14.79
CA LEU A 85 -53.94 -22.41 -15.54
C LEU A 85 -55.46 -22.36 -15.31
N ALA A 86 -56.11 -23.50 -15.09
CA ALA A 86 -57.53 -23.60 -14.78
C ALA A 86 -57.87 -23.23 -13.32
N SER A 87 -56.85 -23.03 -12.47
CA SER A 87 -57.06 -22.60 -11.08
C SER A 87 -57.45 -21.12 -11.01
N SER A 88 -58.12 -20.71 -9.93
CA SER A 88 -58.50 -19.30 -9.69
C SER A 88 -57.32 -18.35 -9.43
N ILE A 89 -56.08 -18.84 -9.54
CA ILE A 89 -54.86 -18.08 -9.28
C ILE A 89 -54.37 -17.47 -10.59
N ASN A 90 -54.11 -16.16 -10.59
CA ASN A 90 -53.53 -15.47 -11.74
C ASN A 90 -52.19 -16.11 -12.17
N VAL A 91 -52.04 -16.38 -13.47
CA VAL A 91 -50.84 -16.95 -14.10
C VAL A 91 -49.57 -16.16 -13.75
N ALA A 92 -49.65 -14.83 -13.71
CA ALA A 92 -48.52 -14.01 -13.28
C ALA A 92 -48.13 -14.32 -11.82
N THR A 93 -49.09 -14.49 -10.91
CA THR A 93 -48.82 -14.83 -9.51
C THR A 93 -48.15 -16.21 -9.39
N VAL A 94 -48.55 -17.18 -10.20
CA VAL A 94 -47.90 -18.51 -10.26
C VAL A 94 -46.45 -18.39 -10.74
N LEU A 95 -46.19 -17.60 -11.78
CA LEU A 95 -44.84 -17.43 -12.33
C LEU A 95 -43.91 -16.65 -11.38
N HIS A 96 -44.39 -15.59 -10.71
CA HIS A 96 -43.62 -14.90 -9.69
C HIS A 96 -43.33 -15.81 -8.48
N ALA A 97 -44.27 -16.68 -8.10
CA ALA A 97 -44.06 -17.66 -7.04
C ALA A 97 -43.00 -18.70 -7.43
N LYS A 98 -42.99 -19.15 -8.69
CA LYS A 98 -41.95 -20.04 -9.24
C LYS A 98 -40.58 -19.37 -9.28
N PHE A 99 -40.50 -18.13 -9.76
CA PHE A 99 -39.28 -17.33 -9.75
C PHE A 99 -38.70 -17.21 -8.33
N ALA A 100 -39.52 -16.80 -7.36
CA ALA A 100 -39.11 -16.66 -5.97
C ALA A 100 -38.66 -18.01 -5.38
N ALA A 101 -39.37 -19.10 -5.68
CA ALA A 101 -39.01 -20.43 -5.20
C ALA A 101 -37.66 -20.90 -5.78
N VAL A 102 -37.40 -20.65 -7.06
CA VAL A 102 -36.10 -20.98 -7.69
C VAL A 102 -34.98 -20.12 -7.11
N ALA A 103 -35.19 -18.82 -6.91
CA ALA A 103 -34.20 -17.92 -6.31
C ALA A 103 -33.82 -18.34 -4.88
N VAL A 104 -34.81 -18.77 -4.07
CA VAL A 104 -34.58 -19.27 -2.71
C VAL A 104 -33.93 -20.65 -2.72
N ALA A 105 -34.43 -21.59 -3.53
CA ALA A 105 -33.86 -22.94 -3.62
C ALA A 105 -32.39 -22.91 -4.09
N SER A 106 -32.09 -22.01 -5.03
CA SER A 106 -30.76 -21.83 -5.61
C SER A 106 -29.75 -21.25 -4.62
N ALA A 107 -30.15 -20.77 -3.43
CA ALA A 107 -29.20 -20.42 -2.37
C ALA A 107 -28.29 -21.60 -1.97
N ALA A 108 -28.73 -22.84 -2.21
CA ALA A 108 -27.90 -24.04 -2.06
C ALA A 108 -26.63 -24.02 -2.94
N LEU A 109 -26.62 -23.30 -4.07
CA LEU A 109 -25.45 -23.14 -4.95
C LEU A 109 -24.33 -22.32 -4.29
N VAL A 110 -24.63 -21.55 -3.23
CA VAL A 110 -23.67 -20.72 -2.50
C VAL A 110 -23.02 -21.48 -1.33
N VAL A 111 -23.65 -22.56 -0.86
CA VAL A 111 -23.15 -23.41 0.24
C VAL A 111 -21.70 -23.89 0.05
N PRO A 112 -21.25 -24.29 -1.16
CA PRO A 112 -19.85 -24.69 -1.36
C PRO A 112 -18.83 -23.63 -0.96
N ILE A 113 -19.12 -22.34 -1.16
CA ILE A 113 -18.23 -21.22 -0.77
C ILE A 113 -18.08 -21.15 0.75
N PHE A 114 -19.16 -21.35 1.51
CA PHE A 114 -19.10 -21.38 2.96
C PHE A 114 -18.35 -22.61 3.49
N LEU A 115 -18.53 -23.78 2.86
CA LEU A 115 -17.76 -24.98 3.21
C LEU A 115 -16.26 -24.77 2.95
N GLN A 116 -15.91 -24.12 1.84
CA GLN A 116 -14.52 -23.75 1.54
C GLN A 116 -13.96 -22.74 2.56
N ALA A 117 -14.77 -21.79 3.02
CA ALA A 117 -14.39 -20.85 4.08
C ALA A 117 -14.08 -21.55 5.40
N ILE A 118 -14.89 -22.56 5.77
CA ILE A 118 -14.63 -23.40 6.95
C ILE A 118 -13.32 -24.16 6.78
N VAL A 119 -13.08 -24.76 5.62
CA VAL A 119 -11.80 -25.45 5.34
C VAL A 119 -10.62 -24.48 5.44
N LEU A 120 -10.75 -23.28 4.88
CA LEU A 120 -9.73 -22.23 4.96
C LEU A 120 -9.46 -21.80 6.41
N SER A 121 -10.51 -21.74 7.24
CA SER A 121 -10.41 -21.38 8.66
C SER A 121 -9.54 -22.30 9.51
N THR A 122 -9.26 -23.51 9.02
CA THR A 122 -8.35 -24.46 9.69
C THR A 122 -6.87 -24.10 9.53
N VAL A 123 -6.56 -23.21 8.58
CA VAL A 123 -5.18 -22.91 8.12
C VAL A 123 -4.86 -21.42 8.22
N ALA A 124 -5.84 -20.56 7.97
CA ALA A 124 -5.73 -19.10 8.06
C ALA A 124 -7.05 -18.53 8.61
N THR A 125 -7.06 -17.31 9.12
CA THR A 125 -8.32 -16.60 9.44
C THR A 125 -8.89 -15.99 8.15
N PRO A 126 -10.04 -16.45 7.66
CA PRO A 126 -10.54 -16.02 6.37
C PRO A 126 -11.19 -14.62 6.46
N SER A 127 -11.11 -13.85 5.38
CA SER A 127 -11.78 -12.55 5.28
C SER A 127 -13.29 -12.72 5.12
N TRP A 128 -13.99 -12.76 6.25
CA TRP A 128 -15.45 -12.96 6.28
C TRP A 128 -16.23 -11.86 5.55
N SER A 129 -15.71 -10.64 5.47
CA SER A 129 -16.33 -9.55 4.70
C SER A 129 -16.35 -9.87 3.21
N VAL A 130 -15.25 -10.35 2.65
CA VAL A 130 -15.16 -10.75 1.24
C VAL A 130 -16.04 -11.97 0.96
N ILE A 131 -16.03 -12.95 1.85
CA ILE A 131 -16.80 -14.20 1.67
C ILE A 131 -18.30 -13.94 1.70
N THR A 132 -18.79 -13.18 2.68
CA THR A 132 -20.22 -12.85 2.82
C THR A 132 -20.71 -11.92 1.71
N CYS A 133 -19.94 -10.88 1.36
CA CYS A 133 -20.28 -10.00 0.24
C CYS A 133 -20.28 -10.76 -1.09
N GLY A 134 -19.25 -11.57 -1.34
CA GLY A 134 -19.18 -12.39 -2.55
C GLY A 134 -20.29 -13.44 -2.62
N ALA A 135 -20.64 -14.07 -1.49
CA ALA A 135 -21.80 -14.98 -1.40
C ALA A 135 -23.13 -14.27 -1.72
N LEU A 136 -23.34 -13.06 -1.20
CA LEU A 136 -24.49 -12.23 -1.54
C LEU A 136 -24.48 -11.80 -3.02
N GLY A 137 -23.32 -11.44 -3.56
CA GLY A 137 -23.13 -11.13 -4.98
C GLY A 137 -23.50 -12.32 -5.87
N LEU A 138 -23.02 -13.52 -5.55
CA LEU A 138 -23.42 -14.76 -6.23
C LEU A 138 -24.94 -14.96 -6.17
N TRP A 139 -25.57 -14.71 -5.03
CA TRP A 139 -27.03 -14.82 -4.90
C TRP A 139 -27.77 -13.79 -5.76
N PHE A 140 -27.31 -12.54 -5.87
CA PHE A 140 -27.93 -11.58 -6.79
C PHE A 140 -27.79 -11.99 -8.26
N ILE A 141 -26.67 -12.63 -8.64
CA ILE A 141 -26.51 -13.22 -9.98
C ILE A 141 -27.49 -14.37 -10.20
N ILE A 142 -27.71 -15.23 -9.20
CA ILE A 142 -28.74 -16.28 -9.23
C ILE A 142 -30.11 -15.66 -9.54
N VAL A 143 -30.47 -14.58 -8.84
CA VAL A 143 -31.78 -13.92 -9.02
C VAL A 143 -31.91 -13.37 -10.45
N ALA A 144 -30.91 -12.67 -10.96
CA ALA A 144 -30.92 -12.15 -12.33
C ALA A 144 -31.06 -13.29 -13.37
N ALA A 145 -30.24 -14.34 -13.24
CA ALA A 145 -30.22 -15.46 -14.17
C ALA A 145 -31.49 -16.33 -14.11
N SER A 146 -32.09 -16.49 -12.93
CA SER A 146 -33.35 -17.23 -12.76
C SER A 146 -34.51 -16.59 -13.51
N GLY A 147 -34.52 -15.26 -13.63
CA GLY A 147 -35.51 -14.53 -14.41
C GLY A 147 -35.42 -14.85 -15.90
N VAL A 148 -34.20 -14.85 -16.44
CA VAL A 148 -33.91 -15.23 -17.85
C VAL A 148 -34.31 -16.68 -18.11
N GLY A 149 -33.95 -17.59 -17.19
CA GLY A 149 -34.32 -18.99 -17.27
C GLY A 149 -35.83 -19.20 -17.30
N LEU A 150 -36.56 -18.58 -16.39
CA LEU A 150 -38.02 -18.69 -16.35
C LEU A 150 -38.67 -18.18 -17.64
N PHE A 151 -38.19 -17.06 -18.19
CA PHE A 151 -38.66 -16.53 -19.46
C PHE A 151 -38.47 -17.54 -20.61
N ALA A 152 -37.27 -18.11 -20.75
CA ALA A 152 -37.00 -19.14 -21.74
C ALA A 152 -37.88 -20.39 -21.55
N GLY A 153 -38.14 -20.79 -20.31
CA GLY A 153 -39.04 -21.91 -19.97
C GLY A 153 -40.51 -21.67 -20.32
N VAL A 154 -40.97 -20.42 -20.32
CA VAL A 154 -42.31 -20.07 -20.81
C VAL A 154 -42.36 -20.15 -22.33
N VAL A 155 -41.34 -19.63 -23.02
CA VAL A 155 -41.25 -19.56 -24.48
C VAL A 155 -41.10 -20.94 -25.11
N VAL A 156 -40.24 -21.79 -24.56
CA VAL A 156 -39.91 -23.11 -25.13
C VAL A 156 -40.73 -24.22 -24.48
N ARG A 157 -41.26 -25.15 -25.29
CA ARG A 157 -42.12 -26.24 -24.80
C ARG A 157 -41.36 -27.43 -24.24
N SER A 158 -40.15 -27.70 -24.69
CA SER A 158 -39.35 -28.87 -24.25
C SER A 158 -38.34 -28.48 -23.17
N ASN A 159 -38.13 -29.36 -22.17
CA ASN A 159 -37.16 -29.11 -21.10
C ASN A 159 -35.74 -28.84 -21.64
N ALA A 160 -35.27 -29.67 -22.57
CA ALA A 160 -33.93 -29.54 -23.14
C ALA A 160 -33.81 -28.24 -23.96
N GLY A 161 -34.80 -27.92 -24.79
CA GLY A 161 -34.81 -26.69 -25.57
C GLY A 161 -34.87 -25.44 -24.70
N ALA A 162 -35.62 -25.47 -23.60
CA ALA A 162 -35.69 -24.35 -22.66
C ALA A 162 -34.35 -24.07 -21.98
N ILE A 163 -33.64 -25.12 -21.54
CA ILE A 163 -32.30 -24.99 -20.95
C ILE A 163 -31.30 -24.45 -21.99
N VAL A 164 -31.29 -24.97 -23.21
CA VAL A 164 -30.39 -24.48 -24.26
C VAL A 164 -30.70 -23.01 -24.58
N ALA A 165 -31.97 -22.67 -24.79
CA ALA A 165 -32.37 -21.29 -25.07
C ALA A 165 -32.01 -20.33 -23.92
N SER A 166 -32.13 -20.76 -22.67
CA SER A 166 -31.80 -19.93 -21.52
C SER A 166 -30.29 -19.71 -21.37
N LEU A 167 -29.48 -20.75 -21.61
CA LEU A 167 -28.01 -20.65 -21.62
C LEU A 167 -27.51 -19.78 -22.78
N THR A 168 -28.11 -19.91 -23.97
CA THR A 168 -27.79 -19.03 -25.10
C THR A 168 -28.19 -17.58 -24.81
N ALA A 169 -29.35 -17.36 -24.18
CA ALA A 169 -29.81 -16.00 -23.85
C ALA A 169 -28.90 -15.30 -22.84
N ILE A 170 -28.46 -15.98 -21.78
CA ILE A 170 -27.54 -15.38 -20.80
C ILE A 170 -26.13 -15.17 -21.40
N ALA A 171 -25.64 -16.08 -22.24
CA ALA A 171 -24.38 -15.91 -22.95
C ALA A 171 -24.45 -14.74 -23.94
N ALA A 172 -25.54 -14.61 -24.69
CA ALA A 172 -25.77 -13.51 -25.62
C ALA A 172 -25.89 -12.17 -24.89
N TRP A 173 -26.57 -12.11 -23.74
CA TRP A 173 -26.60 -10.91 -22.88
C TRP A 173 -25.17 -10.47 -22.55
N ILE A 174 -24.37 -11.36 -21.98
CA ILE A 174 -22.99 -11.05 -21.56
C ILE A 174 -22.16 -10.60 -22.76
N ALA A 175 -22.25 -11.31 -23.89
CA ALA A 175 -21.52 -10.97 -25.11
C ALA A 175 -21.91 -9.60 -25.66
N LEU A 176 -23.20 -9.24 -25.64
CA LEU A 176 -23.70 -7.93 -26.07
C LEU A 176 -23.21 -6.81 -25.13
N CYS A 177 -23.20 -7.03 -23.82
CA CYS A 177 -22.64 -6.08 -22.87
C CYS A 177 -21.13 -5.91 -23.06
N ARG A 178 -20.37 -7.00 -23.14
CA ARG A 178 -18.90 -6.96 -23.32
C ARG A 178 -18.52 -6.33 -24.67
N GLY A 179 -19.22 -6.68 -25.75
CA GLY A 179 -19.05 -6.07 -27.07
C GLY A 179 -19.44 -4.59 -27.07
N GLY A 180 -20.54 -4.24 -26.41
CA GLY A 180 -21.03 -2.86 -26.29
C GLY A 180 -20.06 -1.93 -25.55
N GLN A 181 -19.29 -2.46 -24.59
CA GLN A 181 -18.24 -1.73 -23.87
C GLN A 181 -17.04 -1.36 -24.77
N SER A 182 -16.79 -2.13 -25.84
CA SER A 182 -15.69 -1.87 -26.78
C SER A 182 -16.04 -0.82 -27.86
N LEU A 183 -17.32 -0.42 -27.96
CA LEU A 183 -17.78 0.58 -28.91
C LEU A 183 -17.38 1.99 -28.46
N HIS A 184 -16.99 2.84 -29.41
CA HIS A 184 -16.54 4.21 -29.14
C HIS A 184 -17.68 5.20 -28.86
N TRP A 185 -18.93 4.74 -28.75
CA TRP A 185 -20.10 5.59 -28.47
C TRP A 185 -20.40 5.64 -26.96
N PRO A 186 -20.23 6.80 -26.29
CA PRO A 186 -20.29 6.90 -24.83
C PRO A 186 -21.63 6.45 -24.22
N ALA A 187 -22.76 6.73 -24.89
CA ALA A 187 -24.09 6.34 -24.41
C ALA A 187 -24.31 4.82 -24.45
N ILE A 188 -23.83 4.15 -25.51
CA ILE A 188 -23.93 2.69 -25.64
C ILE A 188 -22.94 2.01 -24.68
N ALA A 189 -21.71 2.50 -24.60
CA ALA A 189 -20.72 1.98 -23.68
C ALA A 189 -21.19 2.09 -22.23
N SER A 190 -21.72 3.24 -21.80
CA SER A 190 -22.25 3.43 -20.45
C SER A 190 -23.46 2.54 -20.16
N ALA A 191 -24.40 2.39 -21.09
CA ALA A 191 -25.50 1.44 -20.95
C ALA A 191 -25.01 -0.01 -20.88
N ALA A 192 -24.02 -0.38 -21.69
CA ALA A 192 -23.42 -1.72 -21.70
C ALA A 192 -22.65 -2.04 -20.41
N PHE A 193 -21.94 -1.06 -19.84
CA PHE A 193 -21.35 -1.18 -18.49
C PHE A 193 -22.42 -1.30 -17.41
N ALA A 194 -23.53 -0.56 -17.55
CA ALA A 194 -24.61 -0.59 -16.58
C ALA A 194 -25.44 -1.87 -16.64
N LEU A 195 -25.52 -2.56 -17.78
CA LEU A 195 -26.29 -3.78 -17.95
C LEU A 195 -25.49 -5.08 -17.78
N ASP A 196 -24.16 -5.01 -17.65
CA ASP A 196 -23.30 -6.20 -17.48
C ASP A 196 -23.51 -6.86 -16.10
N PRO A 197 -24.09 -8.06 -16.03
CA PRO A 197 -24.35 -8.73 -14.76
C PRO A 197 -23.05 -9.24 -14.12
N LEU A 198 -22.07 -9.70 -14.91
CA LEU A 198 -20.81 -10.23 -14.36
C LEU A 198 -19.98 -9.13 -13.71
N ARG A 199 -19.84 -7.98 -14.39
CA ARG A 199 -19.15 -6.80 -13.81
C ARG A 199 -19.80 -6.36 -12.49
N ARG A 200 -21.14 -6.38 -12.43
CA ARG A 200 -21.86 -6.05 -11.19
C ARG A 200 -21.64 -7.08 -10.09
N GLY A 201 -21.46 -8.35 -10.44
CA GLY A 201 -21.07 -9.42 -9.52
C GLY A 201 -19.63 -9.31 -9.03
N GLU A 202 -18.72 -8.85 -9.91
CA GLU A 202 -17.29 -8.67 -9.61
C GLU A 202 -17.04 -7.62 -8.52
N ASP A 203 -17.86 -6.57 -8.44
CA ASP A 203 -17.78 -5.54 -7.37
C ASP A 203 -17.91 -6.18 -5.97
N PHE A 204 -18.67 -7.27 -5.83
CA PHE A 204 -18.88 -7.97 -4.55
C PHE A 204 -17.71 -8.88 -4.16
N THR A 205 -16.87 -9.30 -5.10
CA THR A 205 -15.72 -10.20 -4.83
C THR A 205 -14.59 -9.51 -4.07
N ARG A 206 -14.68 -8.18 -3.90
CA ARG A 206 -13.71 -7.34 -3.17
C ARG A 206 -14.15 -7.00 -1.75
N GLY A 207 -15.26 -7.58 -1.25
CA GLY A 207 -15.78 -7.29 0.09
C GLY A 207 -16.61 -6.00 0.21
N THR A 208 -16.96 -5.39 -0.92
CA THR A 208 -17.80 -4.18 -0.96
C THR A 208 -19.22 -4.50 -1.39
N LEU A 209 -20.23 -4.03 -0.64
CA LEU A 209 -21.64 -4.17 -1.00
C LEU A 209 -22.09 -2.89 -1.71
N ASP A 210 -22.11 -2.91 -3.04
CA ASP A 210 -22.69 -1.83 -3.84
C ASP A 210 -24.20 -2.02 -3.95
N LEU A 211 -24.97 -1.23 -3.21
CA LEU A 211 -26.43 -1.23 -3.26
C LEU A 211 -26.96 -1.00 -4.68
N GLY A 212 -26.23 -0.24 -5.50
CA GLY A 212 -26.62 -0.01 -6.89
C GLY A 212 -26.47 -1.25 -7.78
N SER A 213 -25.46 -2.07 -7.53
CA SER A 213 -25.30 -3.37 -8.20
C SER A 213 -26.34 -4.39 -7.71
N ALA A 214 -26.66 -4.40 -6.42
CA ALA A 214 -27.72 -5.24 -5.87
C ALA A 214 -29.10 -4.92 -6.47
N VAL A 215 -29.50 -3.65 -6.45
CA VAL A 215 -30.80 -3.20 -7.00
C VAL A 215 -30.89 -3.47 -8.50
N ALA A 216 -29.81 -3.22 -9.25
CA ALA A 216 -29.78 -3.50 -10.69
C ALA A 216 -29.98 -4.99 -11.00
N LEU A 217 -29.26 -5.89 -10.32
CA LEU A 217 -29.38 -7.34 -10.52
C LEU A 217 -30.77 -7.86 -10.12
N LEU A 218 -31.35 -7.34 -9.03
CA LEU A 218 -32.73 -7.63 -8.65
C LEU A 218 -33.72 -7.16 -9.71
N ALA A 219 -33.60 -5.92 -10.19
CA ALA A 219 -34.47 -5.35 -11.21
C ALA A 219 -34.42 -6.15 -12.53
N MET A 220 -33.22 -6.59 -12.93
CA MET A 220 -33.02 -7.46 -14.09
C MET A 220 -33.76 -8.80 -13.95
N GLY A 221 -33.64 -9.45 -12.78
CA GLY A 221 -34.31 -10.72 -12.50
C GLY A 221 -35.84 -10.60 -12.45
N VAL A 222 -36.35 -9.64 -11.68
CA VAL A 222 -37.78 -9.36 -11.55
C VAL A 222 -38.38 -8.91 -12.88
N GLY A 223 -37.71 -8.04 -13.62
CA GLY A 223 -38.13 -7.60 -14.95
C GLY A 223 -38.24 -8.77 -15.94
N SER A 224 -37.27 -9.68 -15.93
CA SER A 224 -37.32 -10.89 -16.77
C SER A 224 -38.47 -11.84 -16.37
N ALA A 225 -38.72 -12.01 -15.07
CA ALA A 225 -39.87 -12.78 -14.59
C ALA A 225 -41.21 -12.13 -14.96
N TRP A 226 -41.29 -10.80 -14.95
CA TRP A 226 -42.47 -10.06 -15.39
C TRP A 226 -42.73 -10.24 -16.89
N CYS A 227 -41.68 -10.20 -17.72
CA CYS A 227 -41.76 -10.54 -19.14
C CYS A 227 -42.29 -11.97 -19.35
N ALA A 228 -41.86 -12.92 -18.51
CA ALA A 228 -42.37 -14.30 -18.55
C ALA A 228 -43.89 -14.35 -18.23
N GLY A 229 -44.34 -13.59 -17.23
CA GLY A 229 -45.76 -13.42 -16.90
C GLY A 229 -46.58 -12.84 -18.05
N ALA A 230 -46.10 -11.75 -18.64
CA ALA A 230 -46.74 -11.08 -19.77
C ALA A 230 -46.82 -11.99 -21.02
N TRP A 231 -45.80 -12.83 -21.23
CA TRP A 231 -45.78 -13.81 -22.31
C TRP A 231 -46.84 -14.90 -22.11
N ALA A 232 -46.97 -15.42 -20.89
CA ALA A 232 -47.88 -16.50 -20.54
C ALA A 232 -49.37 -16.09 -20.52
N ILE A 233 -49.72 -14.90 -20.00
CA ILE A 233 -51.11 -14.41 -19.95
C ILE A 233 -51.72 -14.30 -21.36
N ASN A 234 -50.92 -13.87 -22.34
CA ASN A 234 -51.41 -13.64 -23.70
C ASN A 234 -51.57 -14.92 -24.54
N ASP A 235 -51.13 -16.09 -24.09
CA ASP A 235 -51.39 -17.36 -24.78
C ASP A 235 -52.85 -17.84 -24.60
N ALA A 236 -53.58 -17.34 -23.60
CA ALA A 236 -54.90 -17.83 -23.23
C ALA A 236 -56.10 -17.08 -23.87
N GLU A 237 -55.97 -15.83 -24.33
CA GLU A 237 -57.17 -14.97 -24.51
C GLU A 237 -57.28 -14.07 -25.77
N MET A 238 -56.35 -14.05 -26.76
CA MET A 238 -56.43 -13.04 -27.87
C MET A 238 -56.01 -13.47 -29.31
N PRO A 239 -56.59 -12.84 -30.37
CA PRO A 239 -56.24 -13.09 -31.77
C PRO A 239 -54.82 -12.67 -32.17
N THR A 240 -54.24 -13.37 -33.16
CA THR A 240 -52.79 -13.52 -33.40
C THR A 240 -52.00 -12.23 -33.66
N LYS A 241 -52.50 -11.26 -34.44
CA LYS A 241 -51.73 -10.04 -34.81
C LYS A 241 -51.65 -8.97 -33.71
N ARG A 242 -52.74 -8.71 -32.97
CA ARG A 242 -52.72 -7.76 -31.81
C ARG A 242 -51.90 -8.32 -30.64
N ARG A 243 -51.78 -9.65 -30.56
CA ARG A 243 -51.04 -10.38 -29.53
C ARG A 243 -49.53 -10.15 -29.63
N GLU A 244 -48.95 -10.20 -30.82
CA GLU A 244 -47.50 -10.00 -31.04
C GLU A 244 -47.06 -8.56 -30.77
N LEU A 245 -47.84 -7.59 -31.23
CA LEU A 245 -47.56 -6.17 -30.98
C LEU A 245 -47.62 -5.82 -29.48
N ARG A 246 -48.63 -6.33 -28.76
CA ARG A 246 -48.78 -6.10 -27.30
C ARG A 246 -47.66 -6.78 -26.50
N ARG A 247 -47.17 -7.96 -26.93
CA ARG A 247 -46.00 -8.63 -26.34
C ARG A 247 -44.74 -7.80 -26.50
N PHE A 248 -44.48 -7.32 -27.71
CA PHE A 248 -43.31 -6.48 -27.97
C PHE A 248 -43.35 -5.20 -27.15
N VAL A 249 -44.49 -4.50 -27.11
CA VAL A 249 -44.65 -3.24 -26.36
C VAL A 249 -44.50 -3.47 -24.85
N MET A 250 -45.05 -4.54 -24.27
CA MET A 250 -44.88 -4.84 -22.85
C MET A 250 -43.43 -5.20 -22.51
N CYS A 251 -42.78 -6.07 -23.28
CA CYS A 251 -41.38 -6.42 -23.06
C CYS A 251 -40.45 -5.21 -23.24
N ALA A 252 -40.71 -4.36 -24.24
CA ALA A 252 -39.98 -3.12 -24.45
C ALA A 252 -40.18 -2.14 -23.30
N GLY A 253 -41.42 -1.99 -22.79
CA GLY A 253 -41.71 -1.14 -21.64
C GLY A 253 -41.01 -1.59 -20.35
N VAL A 254 -41.00 -2.90 -20.08
CA VAL A 254 -40.26 -3.48 -18.94
C VAL A 254 -38.76 -3.32 -19.12
N PHE A 255 -38.25 -3.53 -20.33
CA PHE A 255 -36.83 -3.31 -20.65
C PHE A 255 -36.43 -1.85 -20.41
N VAL A 256 -37.23 -0.89 -20.89
CA VAL A 256 -37.01 0.54 -20.65
C VAL A 256 -37.06 0.87 -19.15
N ALA A 257 -38.00 0.30 -18.40
CA ALA A 257 -38.09 0.50 -16.95
C ALA A 257 -36.88 -0.07 -16.19
N VAL A 258 -36.41 -1.26 -16.58
CA VAL A 258 -35.19 -1.86 -16.01
C VAL A 258 -33.98 -1.00 -16.34
N VAL A 259 -33.80 -0.60 -17.61
CA VAL A 259 -32.69 0.27 -18.04
C VAL A 259 -32.74 1.62 -17.34
N ALA A 260 -33.91 2.25 -17.23
CA ALA A 260 -34.10 3.53 -16.53
C ALA A 260 -33.80 3.41 -15.03
N THR A 261 -34.23 2.33 -14.37
CA THR A 261 -33.92 2.06 -12.96
C THR A 261 -32.42 1.85 -12.76
N VAL A 262 -31.80 1.09 -13.66
CA VAL A 262 -30.37 0.78 -13.65
C VAL A 262 -29.53 2.04 -13.88
N ILE A 263 -29.98 2.96 -14.75
CA ILE A 263 -29.34 4.25 -15.01
C ILE A 263 -29.60 5.23 -13.86
N ALA A 264 -30.81 5.32 -13.33
CA ALA A 264 -31.16 6.25 -12.24
C ALA A 264 -30.36 5.98 -10.95
N VAL A 265 -30.04 4.71 -10.69
CA VAL A 265 -29.25 4.30 -9.51
C VAL A 265 -27.74 4.52 -9.70
N ARG A 266 -27.27 4.89 -10.91
CA ARG A 266 -25.82 5.09 -11.20
C ARG A 266 -25.46 6.26 -12.13
N GLY A 267 -26.42 7.09 -12.54
CA GLY A 267 -26.17 8.28 -13.36
C GLY A 267 -25.19 9.24 -12.66
N ALA A 268 -24.52 10.11 -13.41
CA ALA A 268 -23.40 10.94 -12.96
C ALA A 268 -23.63 11.82 -11.71
N GLY A 269 -24.85 11.86 -11.16
CA GLY A 269 -25.20 12.56 -9.90
C GLY A 269 -25.90 11.69 -8.84
N ALA A 270 -25.97 10.37 -8.99
CA ALA A 270 -26.57 9.50 -7.97
C ALA A 270 -25.58 9.25 -6.82
N PRO A 271 -25.98 9.42 -5.54
CA PRO A 271 -25.11 9.10 -4.41
C PRO A 271 -24.82 7.59 -4.43
N ALA A 272 -23.56 7.23 -4.67
CA ALA A 272 -23.10 5.86 -4.59
C ALA A 272 -23.13 5.43 -3.11
N ALA A 273 -24.28 4.91 -2.66
CA ALA A 273 -24.40 4.26 -1.36
C ALA A 273 -23.65 2.91 -1.40
N ARG A 274 -22.32 2.98 -1.43
CA ARG A 274 -21.45 1.82 -1.29
C ARG A 274 -21.28 1.57 0.19
N VAL A 275 -21.74 0.42 0.65
CA VAL A 275 -21.53 -0.01 2.03
C VAL A 275 -20.39 -1.02 2.00
N GLU A 276 -19.20 -0.60 2.41
CA GLU A 276 -18.08 -1.54 2.56
C GLU A 276 -18.37 -2.41 3.78
N ALA A 277 -18.62 -3.71 3.59
CA ALA A 277 -18.93 -4.62 4.69
C ALA A 277 -17.74 -4.83 5.63
N SER A 278 -16.53 -4.41 5.25
CA SER A 278 -15.37 -4.28 6.15
C SER A 278 -15.66 -3.41 7.38
N THR A 279 -16.59 -2.45 7.27
CA THR A 279 -17.06 -1.62 8.39
C THR A 279 -18.08 -2.35 9.29
N MET A 280 -18.89 -3.27 8.74
CA MET A 280 -19.83 -4.10 9.51
C MET A 280 -19.14 -5.27 10.21
N PHE A 281 -18.06 -5.78 9.62
CA PHE A 281 -17.22 -6.83 10.16
C PHE A 281 -15.88 -6.25 10.64
N SER A 282 -15.87 -5.02 11.16
CA SER A 282 -14.65 -4.36 11.63
C SER A 282 -14.01 -5.24 12.70
N GLY A 283 -13.08 -6.07 12.26
CA GLY A 283 -12.30 -6.93 13.12
C GLY A 283 -11.61 -6.06 14.16
N SER A 284 -11.34 -6.63 15.31
CA SER A 284 -10.55 -5.96 16.32
C SER A 284 -9.14 -5.64 15.79
N LEU A 285 -8.45 -4.67 16.40
CA LEU A 285 -7.01 -4.44 16.16
C LEU A 285 -6.22 -5.76 16.11
N GLN A 286 -5.16 -5.79 15.30
CA GLN A 286 -4.21 -6.90 15.25
C GLN A 286 -3.69 -7.20 16.66
N SER A 287 -3.45 -8.49 16.95
CA SER A 287 -3.02 -8.94 18.27
C SER A 287 -1.70 -8.29 18.72
N ALA A 288 -0.81 -7.97 17.78
CA ALA A 288 0.43 -7.24 18.06
C ALA A 288 0.15 -5.80 18.51
N THR A 289 -0.68 -5.06 17.78
CA THR A 289 -1.11 -3.70 18.13
C THR A 289 -1.79 -3.65 19.49
N LYS A 290 -2.67 -4.62 19.80
CA LYS A 290 -3.32 -4.73 21.11
C LYS A 290 -2.34 -4.95 22.25
N LYS A 291 -1.39 -5.88 22.08
CA LYS A 291 -0.36 -6.16 23.09
C LYS A 291 0.50 -4.94 23.35
N PHE A 292 0.88 -4.21 22.29
CA PHE A 292 1.65 -2.99 22.42
C PHE A 292 0.85 -1.88 23.11
N MET A 293 -0.41 -1.67 22.72
CA MET A 293 -1.31 -0.71 23.35
C MET A 293 -1.48 -0.95 24.85
N ALA A 294 -1.56 -2.22 25.27
CA ALA A 294 -1.63 -2.59 26.68
C ALA A 294 -0.33 -2.32 27.47
N GLN A 295 0.77 -1.97 26.79
CA GLN A 295 2.05 -1.60 27.41
C GLN A 295 2.27 -0.07 27.43
N CYS A 296 1.43 0.70 26.74
CA CYS A 296 1.53 2.16 26.70
C CYS A 296 1.08 2.80 28.02
N ALA A 297 1.71 3.91 28.38
CA ALA A 297 1.41 4.66 29.59
C ALA A 297 0.27 5.65 29.35
N ALA A 298 -0.54 5.90 30.38
CA ALA A 298 -1.57 6.93 30.36
C ALA A 298 -1.01 8.30 30.78
N PRO A 299 -1.59 9.43 30.32
CA PRO A 299 -2.66 9.53 29.33
C PRO A 299 -2.15 9.33 27.88
N MET A 300 -2.96 8.68 27.05
CA MET A 300 -2.76 8.59 25.61
C MET A 300 -4.06 8.95 24.87
N ASN A 301 -4.00 9.93 23.97
CA ASN A 301 -5.13 10.37 23.17
C ASN A 301 -4.86 10.21 21.68
N ILE A 302 -5.84 9.68 20.94
CA ILE A 302 -5.85 9.59 19.49
C ILE A 302 -6.94 10.52 18.97
N THR A 303 -6.56 11.54 18.21
CA THR A 303 -7.48 12.51 17.64
C THR A 303 -7.45 12.44 16.12
N LEU A 304 -8.60 12.22 15.49
CA LEU A 304 -8.76 12.34 14.04
C LEU A 304 -9.20 13.77 13.69
N LEU A 305 -8.37 14.48 12.95
CA LEU A 305 -8.66 15.82 12.45
C LEU A 305 -9.16 15.69 11.00
N SER A 306 -10.42 16.09 10.78
CA SER A 306 -11.11 16.00 9.49
C SER A 306 -11.43 17.38 8.93
N ALA A 307 -11.62 17.49 7.60
CA ALA A 307 -12.09 18.70 6.94
C ALA A 307 -13.11 18.33 5.86
N LYS A 308 -14.40 18.61 6.10
CA LYS A 308 -15.54 18.15 5.27
C LYS A 308 -15.57 18.63 3.81
N GLY A 309 -14.62 19.46 3.34
CA GLY A 309 -14.61 19.99 1.98
C GLY A 309 -13.51 19.48 1.04
N ASN A 310 -12.43 18.86 1.56
CA ASN A 310 -11.23 18.54 0.76
C ASN A 310 -10.48 17.28 1.24
N ALA A 311 -11.16 16.39 1.97
CA ALA A 311 -10.55 15.19 2.54
C ALA A 311 -10.45 14.05 1.52
N ASP A 312 -9.28 13.41 1.44
CA ASP A 312 -9.10 12.13 0.73
C ASP A 312 -10.07 11.09 1.33
N ALA A 313 -11.11 10.73 0.56
CA ALA A 313 -12.19 9.88 1.03
C ALA A 313 -11.75 8.45 1.39
N ALA A 314 -10.65 7.97 0.79
CA ALA A 314 -10.07 6.67 1.14
C ALA A 314 -9.33 6.75 2.47
N ALA A 315 -8.49 7.77 2.64
CA ALA A 315 -7.77 8.02 3.89
C ALA A 315 -8.72 8.24 5.08
N LEU A 316 -9.76 9.06 4.92
CA LEU A 316 -10.72 9.36 5.99
C LEU A 316 -11.49 8.10 6.42
N ARG A 317 -11.86 7.25 5.46
CA ARG A 317 -12.55 5.98 5.74
C ARG A 317 -11.66 5.01 6.51
N ASN A 318 -10.41 4.84 6.08
CA ASN A 318 -9.45 3.96 6.75
C ASN A 318 -9.13 4.48 8.16
N ALA A 319 -8.94 5.79 8.32
CA ALA A 319 -8.72 6.44 9.60
C ALA A 319 -9.87 6.19 10.60
N ARG A 320 -11.12 6.43 10.18
CA ARG A 320 -12.31 6.16 11.02
C ARG A 320 -12.44 4.68 11.38
N THR A 321 -12.11 3.79 10.46
CA THR A 321 -12.15 2.34 10.72
C THR A 321 -11.13 1.96 11.80
N VAL A 322 -9.88 2.43 11.70
CA VAL A 322 -8.85 2.15 12.72
C VAL A 322 -9.20 2.81 14.06
N LEU A 323 -9.70 4.04 14.05
CA LEU A 323 -10.13 4.74 15.27
C LEU A 323 -11.26 3.98 15.99
N ALA A 324 -12.22 3.43 15.23
CA ALA A 324 -13.29 2.59 15.77
C ALA A 324 -12.79 1.21 16.27
N ARG A 325 -11.69 0.68 15.72
CA ARG A 325 -11.04 -0.54 16.23
C ARG A 325 -10.25 -0.29 17.52
N ALA A 326 -9.67 0.90 17.64
CA ALA A 326 -8.87 1.32 18.78
C ALA A 326 -9.71 1.82 19.96
N SER A 327 -10.93 2.31 19.70
CA SER A 327 -11.85 2.74 20.76
C SER A 327 -12.18 1.57 21.70
N GLY A 328 -12.10 1.82 23.01
CA GLY A 328 -12.24 0.77 24.03
C GLY A 328 -10.97 -0.04 24.29
N GLY A 329 -9.84 0.29 23.65
CA GLY A 329 -8.53 -0.21 24.01
C GLY A 329 -8.15 0.16 25.45
N VAL A 330 -7.41 -0.73 26.12
CA VAL A 330 -7.00 -0.56 27.53
C VAL A 330 -5.49 -0.34 27.58
N LEU A 331 -5.05 0.68 28.31
CA LEU A 331 -3.65 1.04 28.56
C LEU A 331 -3.07 0.25 29.75
N ALA A 332 -1.78 0.40 30.04
CA ALA A 332 -1.07 -0.38 31.06
C ALA A 332 -1.65 -0.25 32.48
N ASP A 333 -2.25 0.90 32.81
CA ASP A 333 -2.87 1.19 34.10
C ASP A 333 -4.36 0.83 34.18
N GLY A 334 -4.92 0.24 33.12
CA GLY A 334 -6.34 -0.11 33.04
C GLY A 334 -7.24 1.03 32.55
N THR A 335 -6.70 2.21 32.26
CA THR A 335 -7.49 3.31 31.68
C THR A 335 -7.84 3.03 30.22
N LEU A 336 -8.98 3.57 29.79
CA LEU A 336 -9.43 3.46 28.40
C LEU A 336 -8.70 4.48 27.53
N LEU A 337 -8.28 4.04 26.34
CA LEU A 337 -7.72 4.88 25.31
C LEU A 337 -8.76 5.90 24.85
N ASN A 338 -8.39 7.18 24.88
CA ASN A 338 -9.28 8.26 24.48
C ASN A 338 -9.17 8.49 22.96
N CYS A 339 -10.24 8.18 22.23
CA CYS A 339 -10.33 8.35 20.78
C CYS A 339 -11.38 9.42 20.45
N GLN A 340 -11.00 10.47 19.72
CA GLN A 340 -11.90 11.57 19.36
C GLN A 340 -11.75 11.95 17.89
N GLU A 341 -12.80 12.50 17.29
CA GLU A 341 -12.79 13.08 15.94
C GLU A 341 -13.25 14.53 16.05
N PHE A 342 -12.51 15.43 15.40
CA PHE A 342 -12.83 16.85 15.29
C PHE A 342 -12.91 17.25 13.82
N ASP A 343 -13.85 18.14 13.51
CA ASP A 343 -13.89 18.82 12.21
C ASP A 343 -13.30 20.22 12.37
N SER A 344 -12.21 20.52 11.66
CA SER A 344 -11.53 21.81 11.77
C SER A 344 -12.36 22.99 11.25
N LEU A 345 -13.44 22.72 10.53
CA LEU A 345 -14.34 23.72 9.97
C LEU A 345 -15.64 23.91 10.78
N GLU A 346 -15.90 23.06 11.78
CA GLU A 346 -17.10 23.18 12.62
C GLU A 346 -16.87 24.06 13.85
N LEU A 347 -17.70 25.09 14.01
CA LEU A 347 -17.68 26.01 15.16
C LEU A 347 -17.86 25.31 16.51
N ALA A 348 -18.56 24.16 16.55
CA ALA A 348 -18.81 23.40 17.78
C ALA A 348 -17.55 22.69 18.32
N ASP A 349 -16.57 22.43 17.46
CA ASP A 349 -15.32 21.74 17.82
C ASP A 349 -14.14 22.70 18.04
N ALA A 350 -14.34 24.01 17.89
CA ALA A 350 -13.29 25.02 18.00
C ALA A 350 -12.63 25.07 19.39
N GLU A 351 -13.41 25.05 20.48
CA GLU A 351 -12.87 25.04 21.84
C GLU A 351 -12.07 23.77 22.15
N LYS A 352 -12.56 22.60 21.70
CA LYS A 352 -11.90 21.31 21.90
C LYS A 352 -10.61 21.22 21.09
N SER A 353 -10.62 21.75 19.86
CA SER A 353 -9.45 21.82 19.00
C SER A 353 -8.37 22.73 19.60
N ALA A 354 -8.77 23.89 20.17
CA ALA A 354 -7.85 24.78 20.88
C ALA A 354 -7.19 24.11 22.10
N ALA A 355 -7.99 23.44 22.94
CA ALA A 355 -7.47 22.70 24.10
C ALA A 355 -6.51 21.56 23.69
N MET A 356 -6.80 20.89 22.56
CA MET A 356 -5.89 19.89 22.00
C MET A 356 -4.55 20.50 21.57
N PHE A 357 -4.55 21.65 20.89
CA PHE A 357 -3.30 22.30 20.48
C PHE A 357 -2.46 22.75 21.68
N GLU A 358 -3.10 23.29 22.71
CA GLU A 358 -2.42 23.67 23.96
C GLU A 358 -1.78 22.45 24.65
N MET A 359 -2.50 21.32 24.72
CA MET A 359 -1.96 20.07 25.26
C MET A 359 -0.76 19.55 24.45
N ILE A 360 -0.85 19.60 23.12
CA ILE A 360 0.22 19.18 22.22
C ILE A 360 1.47 20.05 22.43
N GLU A 361 1.31 21.38 22.46
CA GLU A 361 2.44 22.30 22.67
C GLU A 361 3.06 22.13 24.07
N ALA A 362 2.25 21.94 25.10
CA ALA A 362 2.73 21.69 26.46
C ALA A 362 3.62 20.44 26.55
N SER A 363 3.26 19.37 25.83
CA SER A 363 4.01 18.10 25.82
C SER A 363 5.44 18.22 25.26
N GLU A 364 5.69 19.20 24.39
CA GLU A 364 6.99 19.44 23.75
C GLU A 364 7.65 20.77 24.18
N SER A 365 7.08 21.43 25.21
CA SER A 365 7.47 22.77 25.65
C SER A 365 8.97 22.97 25.86
N LYS A 366 9.67 21.98 26.45
CA LYS A 366 11.13 22.02 26.64
C LYS A 366 11.89 22.16 25.32
N ASN A 367 11.56 21.34 24.32
CA ASN A 367 12.24 21.34 23.03
C ASN A 367 11.85 22.58 22.21
N VAL A 368 10.57 22.94 22.21
CA VAL A 368 10.06 24.13 21.53
C VAL A 368 10.71 25.40 22.08
N ASN A 369 10.87 25.51 23.40
CA ASN A 369 11.52 26.67 24.02
C ASN A 369 13.02 26.75 23.68
N ALA A 370 13.72 25.62 23.55
CA ALA A 370 15.10 25.60 23.09
C ALA A 370 15.24 26.14 21.65
N TRP A 371 14.33 25.74 20.76
CA TRP A 371 14.25 26.28 19.40
C TRP A 371 13.89 27.77 19.37
N ARG A 372 12.90 28.21 20.15
CA ARG A 372 12.55 29.64 20.27
C ARG A 372 13.75 30.46 20.71
N GLN A 373 14.45 30.03 21.76
CA GLN A 373 15.64 30.73 22.25
C GLN A 373 16.79 30.77 21.23
N ALA A 374 17.01 29.70 20.46
CA ALA A 374 18.02 29.69 19.41
C ALA A 374 17.64 30.57 18.23
N ASN A 375 16.36 30.59 17.85
CA ASN A 375 15.84 31.47 16.81
C ASN A 375 15.98 32.95 17.22
N ASP A 376 15.65 33.30 18.45
CA ASP A 376 15.79 34.68 18.96
C ASP A 376 17.25 35.16 18.85
N LYS A 377 18.21 34.34 19.31
CA LYS A 377 19.64 34.62 19.18
C LYS A 377 20.11 34.72 17.72
N GLY A 378 19.59 33.85 16.85
CA GLY A 378 19.90 33.90 15.42
C GLY A 378 19.35 35.17 14.74
N LEU A 379 18.15 35.60 15.12
CA LEU A 379 17.53 36.83 14.61
C LEU A 379 18.28 38.07 15.13
N GLU A 380 18.79 38.05 16.36
CA GLU A 380 19.68 39.08 16.89
C GLU A 380 21.01 39.14 16.11
N ALA A 381 21.62 37.99 15.81
CA ALA A 381 22.83 37.94 14.99
C ALA A 381 22.58 38.49 13.58
N PHE A 382 21.46 38.12 12.95
CA PHE A 382 21.07 38.63 11.64
C PHE A 382 20.82 40.15 11.66
N ARG A 383 20.12 40.65 12.67
CA ARG A 383 19.90 42.10 12.88
C ARG A 383 21.22 42.85 13.06
N SER A 384 22.21 42.25 13.72
CA SER A 384 23.54 42.82 13.85
C SER A 384 24.23 42.94 12.48
N ILE A 385 24.08 41.95 11.60
CA ILE A 385 24.58 41.99 10.21
C ILE A 385 23.85 43.07 9.40
N GLU A 386 22.53 43.23 9.54
CA GLU A 386 21.77 44.31 8.90
C GLU A 386 22.35 45.69 9.27
N SER A 387 22.54 45.95 10.56
CA SER A 387 23.11 47.21 11.05
C SER A 387 24.54 47.44 10.56
N PHE A 388 25.32 46.35 10.44
CA PHE A 388 26.68 46.40 9.93
C PHE A 388 26.73 46.66 8.41
N ALA A 389 25.83 46.04 7.66
CA ALA A 389 25.68 46.24 6.22
C ALA A 389 25.38 47.70 5.91
N ASP A 390 24.39 48.29 6.58
CA ASP A 390 24.03 49.70 6.39
C ASP A 390 25.22 50.65 6.68
N ALA A 391 25.98 50.38 7.74
CA ALA A 391 27.13 51.20 8.12
C ALA A 391 28.39 51.03 7.24
N SER A 392 28.54 49.88 6.56
CA SER A 392 29.83 49.47 5.97
C SER A 392 29.85 49.40 4.44
N VAL A 393 28.71 49.46 3.76
CA VAL A 393 28.61 49.38 2.28
C VAL A 393 29.55 50.38 1.59
N ALA A 394 29.55 51.65 2.01
CA ALA A 394 30.40 52.68 1.41
C ALA A 394 31.91 52.40 1.58
N GLN A 395 32.30 51.83 2.73
CA GLN A 395 33.69 51.48 3.00
C GLN A 395 34.14 50.32 2.10
N ILE A 396 33.29 49.31 1.90
CA ILE A 396 33.58 48.16 1.03
C ILE A 396 33.62 48.56 -0.44
N GLN A 397 32.73 49.47 -0.88
CA GLN A 397 32.77 50.03 -2.23
C GLN A 397 34.08 50.78 -2.48
N THR A 398 34.57 51.51 -1.46
CA THR A 398 35.85 52.22 -1.53
C THR A 398 37.02 51.26 -1.67
N LEU A 399 37.01 50.13 -0.94
CA LEU A 399 38.02 49.07 -1.05
C LEU A 399 37.98 48.36 -2.40
N ALA A 400 36.78 48.09 -2.95
CA ALA A 400 36.62 47.51 -4.28
C ALA A 400 37.15 48.44 -5.38
N ASN A 401 36.88 49.75 -5.27
CA ASN A 401 37.35 50.75 -6.23
C ASN A 401 38.87 50.97 -6.21
N ALA A 402 39.55 50.61 -5.11
CA ALA A 402 41.01 50.65 -5.01
C ALA A 402 41.71 49.51 -5.78
N LEU A 403 40.96 48.49 -6.23
CA LEU A 403 41.47 47.37 -7.01
C LEU A 403 41.28 47.60 -8.53
N ALA A 404 42.15 46.99 -9.33
CA ALA A 404 42.05 47.00 -10.80
C ALA A 404 40.73 46.37 -11.28
N LYS A 405 40.23 46.81 -12.45
CA LYS A 405 38.91 46.39 -12.98
C LYS A 405 38.83 44.89 -13.32
N ASP A 406 39.95 44.25 -13.58
CA ASP A 406 40.13 42.84 -13.91
C ASP A 406 40.45 41.96 -12.68
N ASP A 407 40.56 42.53 -11.48
CA ASP A 407 40.88 41.77 -10.27
C ASP A 407 39.66 40.94 -9.80
N THR A 408 39.86 39.63 -9.62
CA THR A 408 38.85 38.72 -9.09
C THR A 408 38.34 39.09 -7.69
N ALA A 409 39.18 39.73 -6.87
CA ALA A 409 38.79 40.23 -5.55
C ALA A 409 37.86 41.45 -5.64
N ARG A 410 37.99 42.29 -6.68
CA ARG A 410 37.09 43.42 -6.93
C ARG A 410 35.68 42.93 -7.19
N VAL A 411 35.53 41.94 -8.07
CA VAL A 411 34.23 41.34 -8.42
C VAL A 411 33.52 40.80 -7.17
N LYS A 412 34.27 40.10 -6.30
CA LYS A 412 33.74 39.57 -5.04
C LYS A 412 33.31 40.67 -4.06
N LEU A 413 34.09 41.73 -3.91
CA LEU A 413 33.76 42.87 -3.04
C LEU A 413 32.56 43.68 -3.58
N GLU A 414 32.44 43.85 -4.90
CA GLU A 414 31.29 44.50 -5.53
C GLU A 414 30.01 43.66 -5.34
N ALA A 415 30.09 42.34 -5.54
CA ALA A 415 28.98 41.42 -5.27
C ALA A 415 28.57 41.45 -3.79
N PHE A 416 29.55 41.51 -2.88
CA PHE A 416 29.30 41.62 -1.45
C PHE A 416 28.64 42.95 -1.06
N ALA A 417 29.12 44.07 -1.60
CA ALA A 417 28.52 45.38 -1.38
C ALA A 417 27.07 45.43 -1.88
N ALA A 418 26.77 44.81 -3.04
CA ALA A 418 25.42 44.67 -3.55
C ALA A 418 24.52 43.85 -2.61
N ALA A 419 25.03 42.73 -2.08
CA ALA A 419 24.29 41.92 -1.11
C ALA A 419 24.03 42.67 0.20
N MET A 420 25.02 43.40 0.71
CA MET A 420 24.85 44.27 1.89
C MET A 420 23.80 45.35 1.66
N ASN A 421 23.80 46.01 0.50
CA ASN A 421 22.81 47.04 0.18
C ASN A 421 21.38 46.46 0.09
N LYS A 422 21.25 45.25 -0.48
CA LYS A 422 19.98 44.52 -0.48
C LYS A 422 19.52 44.18 0.94
N THR A 423 20.41 43.72 1.80
CA THR A 423 20.06 43.37 3.19
C THR A 423 19.80 44.57 4.07
N ALA A 424 20.49 45.69 3.87
CA ALA A 424 20.19 46.94 4.56
C ALA A 424 18.77 47.44 4.23
N SER A 425 18.34 47.31 2.97
CA SER A 425 17.00 47.75 2.54
C SER A 425 15.88 46.74 2.83
N GLN A 426 16.13 45.44 2.68
CA GLN A 426 15.10 44.38 2.71
C GLN A 426 15.25 43.37 3.85
N GLY A 427 16.31 43.44 4.66
CA GLY A 427 16.58 42.46 5.73
C GLY A 427 15.43 42.33 6.73
N HIS A 428 14.81 43.45 7.11
CA HIS A 428 13.67 43.47 8.02
C HIS A 428 12.50 42.61 7.54
N VAL A 429 12.24 42.54 6.23
CA VAL A 429 11.18 41.71 5.63
C VAL A 429 11.50 40.22 5.80
N VAL A 430 12.77 39.85 5.60
CA VAL A 430 13.25 38.47 5.80
C VAL A 430 13.11 38.07 7.26
N ARG A 431 13.53 38.95 8.18
CA ARG A 431 13.42 38.74 9.63
C ARG A 431 11.96 38.59 10.07
N GLU A 432 11.07 39.44 9.57
CA GLU A 432 9.65 39.38 9.88
C GLU A 432 9.01 38.10 9.35
N ALA A 433 9.30 37.71 8.10
CA ALA A 433 8.80 36.46 7.51
C ALA A 433 9.28 35.22 8.27
N ILE A 434 10.54 35.20 8.74
CA ILE A 434 11.05 34.10 9.59
C ILE A 434 10.34 34.09 10.94
N SER A 435 10.11 35.26 11.55
CA SER A 435 9.41 35.35 12.83
C SER A 435 7.95 34.88 12.74
N GLN A 436 7.23 35.28 11.69
CA GLN A 436 5.85 34.88 11.42
C GLN A 436 5.70 33.38 11.23
N LEU A 437 6.72 32.71 10.67
CA LEU A 437 6.71 31.25 10.48
C LEU A 437 6.87 30.49 11.81
N ALA A 438 7.50 31.10 12.82
CA ALA A 438 7.64 30.51 14.15
C ALA A 438 6.40 30.69 15.03
N THR A 439 5.58 31.71 14.78
CA THR A 439 4.40 32.04 15.59
C THR A 439 3.14 31.30 15.13
N PRO A 440 2.31 30.79 16.06
CA PRO A 440 0.97 30.28 15.74
C PRO A 440 0.08 31.37 15.13
N THR A 441 -0.73 31.01 14.13
CA THR A 441 -1.73 31.88 13.50
C THR A 441 -3.08 31.15 13.40
N ALA A 442 -4.14 31.85 13.00
CA ALA A 442 -5.46 31.21 12.80
C ALA A 442 -5.44 30.13 11.71
N GLU A 443 -4.61 30.30 10.67
CA GLU A 443 -4.46 29.32 9.58
C GLU A 443 -3.44 28.21 9.91
N GLN A 444 -2.48 28.50 10.80
CA GLN A 444 -1.49 27.54 11.31
C GLN A 444 -1.50 27.56 12.84
N PRO A 445 -2.41 26.80 13.49
CA PRO A 445 -2.58 26.83 14.94
C PRO A 445 -1.36 26.30 15.71
N LEU A 446 -0.44 25.59 15.05
CA LEU A 446 0.86 25.21 15.58
C LEU A 446 1.96 25.98 14.83
N GLY A 447 2.74 26.79 15.54
CA GLY A 447 3.87 27.52 14.96
C GLY A 447 5.03 26.60 14.56
N ASN A 448 5.77 26.94 13.49
CA ASN A 448 6.87 26.12 12.98
C ASN A 448 8.25 26.67 13.38
N ALA A 449 8.55 26.59 14.68
CA ALA A 449 9.81 27.09 15.23
C ALA A 449 11.05 26.42 14.58
N GLU A 450 11.00 25.12 14.28
CA GLU A 450 12.09 24.42 13.59
C GLU A 450 12.30 24.96 12.17
N GLY A 451 11.21 25.07 11.38
CA GLY A 451 11.30 25.57 10.00
C GLY A 451 11.84 26.99 9.91
N ALA A 452 11.48 27.84 10.89
CA ALA A 452 12.00 29.20 11.00
C ALA A 452 13.50 29.18 11.30
N GLY A 453 13.91 28.37 12.28
CA GLY A 453 15.32 28.21 12.66
C GLY A 453 16.18 27.64 11.54
N ARG A 454 15.72 26.61 10.82
CA ARG A 454 16.45 26.01 9.68
C ARG A 454 16.61 27.00 8.52
N LYS A 455 15.59 27.80 8.20
CA LYS A 455 15.70 28.88 7.22
C LYS A 455 16.72 29.93 7.67
N LEU A 456 16.68 30.33 8.94
CA LEU A 456 17.61 31.28 9.52
C LEU A 456 19.05 30.76 9.55
N ALA A 457 19.27 29.49 9.88
CA ALA A 457 20.58 28.85 9.85
C ALA A 457 21.19 28.86 8.44
N ASN A 458 20.38 28.60 7.40
CA ASN A 458 20.83 28.70 6.01
C ASN A 458 21.27 30.12 5.63
N GLU A 459 20.52 31.14 6.04
CA GLU A 459 20.90 32.55 5.84
C GLU A 459 22.20 32.90 6.60
N LEU A 460 22.29 32.53 7.87
CA LEU A 460 23.48 32.75 8.70
C LEU A 460 24.72 32.03 8.16
N LYS A 461 24.55 30.82 7.62
CA LYS A 461 25.61 30.05 6.96
C LYS A 461 26.17 30.82 5.77
N TRP A 462 25.30 31.33 4.90
CA TRP A 462 25.72 32.15 3.76
C TRP A 462 26.51 33.37 4.24
N TRP A 463 25.95 34.15 5.18
CA TRP A 463 26.63 35.33 5.72
C TRP A 463 27.97 35.03 6.39
N SER A 464 28.05 33.96 7.20
CA SER A 464 29.30 33.57 7.86
C SER A 464 30.42 33.29 6.84
N SER A 465 30.09 32.58 5.75
CA SER A 465 31.06 32.25 4.71
C SER A 465 31.51 33.49 3.92
N THR A 466 30.57 34.36 3.54
CA THR A 466 30.88 35.55 2.74
C THR A 466 31.61 36.62 3.55
N LEU A 467 31.22 36.85 4.80
CA LEU A 467 31.93 37.77 5.70
C LEU A 467 33.36 37.29 5.98
N GLN A 468 33.56 35.99 6.17
CA GLN A 468 34.91 35.43 6.36
C GLN A 468 35.77 35.60 5.10
N GLU A 469 35.22 35.32 3.92
CA GLU A 469 35.94 35.51 2.66
C GLU A 469 36.36 36.97 2.45
N VAL A 470 35.50 37.93 2.79
CA VAL A 470 35.82 39.36 2.71
C VAL A 470 36.89 39.76 3.73
N ALA A 471 36.84 39.19 4.94
CA ALA A 471 37.88 39.39 5.94
C ALA A 471 39.24 38.86 5.46
N ASP A 472 39.26 37.72 4.77
CA ASP A 472 40.48 37.12 4.22
C ASP A 472 41.03 37.94 3.05
N ILE A 473 40.17 38.44 2.16
CA ILE A 473 40.57 39.36 1.07
C ILE A 473 41.17 40.64 1.65
N ALA A 474 40.51 41.21 2.67
CA ALA A 474 41.00 42.40 3.36
C ALA A 474 42.36 42.16 4.03
N GLY A 475 42.51 41.04 4.75
CA GLY A 475 43.73 40.68 5.46
C GLY A 475 44.92 40.36 4.56
N ASN A 476 44.70 39.62 3.48
CA ASN A 476 45.80 39.06 2.68
C ASN A 476 46.18 39.92 1.47
N ARG A 477 45.22 40.63 0.87
CA ARG A 477 45.41 41.28 -0.43
C ARG A 477 45.37 42.79 -0.36
N LEU A 478 44.54 43.36 0.52
CA LEU A 478 44.32 44.81 0.61
C LEU A 478 45.26 45.51 1.60
N GLN A 479 45.88 44.79 2.55
CA GLN A 479 46.73 45.39 3.59
C GLN A 479 47.96 46.14 3.04
N ASN A 480 48.43 45.80 1.84
CA ASN A 480 49.68 46.31 1.27
C ASN A 480 49.48 47.37 0.16
N LEU A 481 48.24 47.80 -0.13
CA LEU A 481 47.96 48.67 -1.28
C LEU A 481 48.42 50.13 -1.06
N THR A 482 47.98 50.79 0.01
CA THR A 482 48.43 52.16 0.37
C THR A 482 48.34 52.42 1.88
N PRO A 483 49.23 53.26 2.46
CA PRO A 483 49.19 53.61 3.89
C PRO A 483 47.86 54.23 4.35
N ALA A 484 47.17 54.96 3.46
CA ALA A 484 45.89 55.60 3.76
C ALA A 484 44.71 54.61 3.87
N LEU A 485 44.77 53.47 3.15
CA LEU A 485 43.73 52.43 3.20
C LEU A 485 43.96 51.41 4.31
N ALA A 486 45.18 51.30 4.85
CA ALA A 486 45.55 50.28 5.84
C ALA A 486 44.64 50.28 7.09
N THR A 487 44.22 51.46 7.56
CA THR A 487 43.31 51.58 8.71
C THR A 487 41.91 51.06 8.37
N ILE A 488 41.38 51.44 7.21
CA ILE A 488 40.06 50.99 6.72
C ILE A 488 40.07 49.48 6.51
N THR A 489 41.10 48.94 5.86
CA THR A 489 41.26 47.51 5.61
C THR A 489 41.32 46.70 6.90
N ARG A 490 42.10 47.13 7.91
CA ARG A 490 42.17 46.45 9.21
C ARG A 490 40.84 46.50 9.96
N GLN A 491 40.13 47.62 9.88
CA GLN A 491 38.81 47.77 10.52
C GLN A 491 37.77 46.88 9.83
N THR A 492 37.72 46.85 8.50
CA THR A 492 36.86 45.96 7.72
C THR A 492 37.17 44.49 8.01
N GLN A 493 38.45 44.09 8.02
CA GLN A 493 38.86 42.72 8.35
C GLN A 493 38.34 42.31 9.73
N ARG A 494 38.58 43.12 10.77
CA ARG A 494 38.15 42.81 12.14
C ARG A 494 36.63 42.74 12.27
N ASN A 495 35.91 43.69 11.68
CA ASN A 495 34.45 43.74 11.78
C ASN A 495 33.80 42.58 11.01
N CYS A 496 34.26 42.30 9.78
CA CYS A 496 33.79 41.17 8.99
C CYS A 496 34.06 39.84 9.70
N ALA A 497 35.28 39.62 10.23
CA ALA A 497 35.60 38.40 10.97
C ALA A 497 34.73 38.24 12.23
N ARG A 498 34.51 39.33 12.98
CA ARG A 498 33.65 39.30 14.18
C ARG A 498 32.20 38.93 13.85
N HIS A 499 31.62 39.53 12.80
CA HIS A 499 30.26 39.19 12.40
C HIS A 499 30.15 37.79 11.76
N ALA A 500 31.20 37.33 11.06
CA ALA A 500 31.28 35.96 10.55
C ALA A 500 31.25 34.93 11.69
N GLU A 501 32.03 35.17 12.74
CA GLU A 501 32.09 34.31 13.92
C GLU A 501 30.76 34.30 14.69
N GLN A 502 30.13 35.47 14.87
CA GLN A 502 28.79 35.58 15.49
C GLN A 502 27.73 34.83 14.68
N ALA A 503 27.73 34.98 13.35
CA ALA A 503 26.80 34.27 12.47
C ALA A 503 27.00 32.76 12.53
N LYS A 504 28.26 32.31 12.50
CA LYS A 504 28.62 30.90 12.60
C LYS A 504 28.22 30.30 13.96
N ALA A 505 28.48 31.00 15.06
CA ALA A 505 28.10 30.52 16.39
C ALA A 505 26.57 30.37 16.53
N ALA A 506 25.80 31.32 16.01
CA ALA A 506 24.34 31.24 16.00
C ALA A 506 23.83 30.11 15.08
N GLN A 507 24.44 29.94 13.90
CA GLN A 507 24.14 28.83 13.00
C GLN A 507 24.43 27.47 13.70
N ASP A 508 25.62 27.30 14.26
CA ASP A 508 26.03 26.07 14.94
C ASP A 508 25.10 25.74 16.11
N GLN A 509 24.62 26.75 16.85
CA GLN A 509 23.66 26.56 17.94
C GLN A 509 22.31 26.04 17.42
N ILE A 510 21.82 26.53 16.27
CA ILE A 510 20.59 26.05 15.64
C ILE A 510 20.79 24.64 15.07
N ASP A 511 21.92 24.39 14.41
CA ASP A 511 22.21 23.11 13.75
C ASP A 511 22.36 21.95 14.74
N GLN A 512 22.81 22.23 15.97
CA GLN A 512 22.92 21.26 17.07
C GLN A 512 21.55 20.87 17.69
N LEU A 513 20.47 21.59 17.41
CA LEU A 513 19.18 21.27 18.02
C LEU A 513 18.53 20.03 17.36
N PRO A 514 17.94 19.13 18.18
CA PRO A 514 17.19 17.99 17.66
C PRO A 514 15.90 18.48 16.98
N PRO A 515 15.41 17.76 15.96
CA PRO A 515 14.19 18.16 15.24
C PRO A 515 12.94 18.04 16.12
N LEU A 516 11.94 18.90 15.87
CA LEU A 516 10.73 19.04 16.69
C LEU A 516 9.61 18.14 16.20
N ARG A 517 9.03 17.34 17.09
CA ARG A 517 7.85 16.50 16.76
C ARG A 517 6.63 17.36 16.43
N LEU A 518 6.54 18.52 17.05
CA LEU A 518 5.52 19.52 16.78
C LEU A 518 5.51 19.97 15.32
N SER A 519 6.67 20.14 14.69
CA SER A 519 6.78 20.57 13.30
C SER A 519 6.27 19.51 12.32
N GLU A 520 6.42 18.22 12.62
CA GLU A 520 5.81 17.14 11.83
C GLU A 520 4.28 17.16 11.94
N VAL A 521 3.76 17.36 13.16
CA VAL A 521 2.31 17.46 13.40
C VAL A 521 1.73 18.65 12.65
N ALA A 522 2.37 19.81 12.75
CA ALA A 522 1.97 21.03 12.04
C ALA A 522 1.96 20.81 10.52
N ALA A 523 2.99 20.16 9.96
CA ALA A 523 3.05 19.85 8.53
C ALA A 523 1.96 18.85 8.10
N ALA A 524 1.71 17.80 8.89
CA ALA A 524 0.68 16.82 8.60
C ALA A 524 -0.74 17.41 8.67
N MET A 525 -0.98 18.37 9.56
CA MET A 525 -2.28 19.05 9.68
C MET A 525 -2.64 19.94 8.50
N GLN A 526 -1.67 20.39 7.68
CA GLN A 526 -1.95 21.16 6.47
C GLN A 526 -2.75 20.35 5.44
N PHE A 527 -2.76 19.02 5.55
CA PHE A 527 -3.38 18.10 4.59
C PHE A 527 -4.31 17.09 5.30
N PRO A 528 -5.48 17.52 5.81
CA PRO A 528 -6.45 16.62 6.42
C PRO A 528 -7.01 15.59 5.41
N PRO A 529 -7.40 14.37 5.84
CA PRO A 529 -7.51 13.91 7.23
C PRO A 529 -6.18 13.53 7.86
N THR A 530 -6.03 13.81 9.16
CA THR A 530 -4.79 13.56 9.91
C THR A 530 -5.12 12.93 11.27
N ILE A 531 -4.48 11.81 11.63
CA ILE A 531 -4.58 11.26 12.99
C ILE A 531 -3.42 11.80 13.81
N ILE A 532 -3.71 12.40 14.96
CA ILE A 532 -2.73 12.89 15.93
C ILE A 532 -2.75 11.96 17.13
N VAL A 533 -1.61 11.43 17.51
CA VAL A 533 -1.42 10.63 18.73
C VAL A 533 -0.59 11.44 19.71
N SER A 534 -1.14 11.65 20.89
CA SER A 534 -0.49 12.37 22.00
C SER A 534 -0.33 11.43 23.19
N GLY A 535 0.84 11.46 23.81
CA GLY A 535 1.17 10.63 24.97
C GLY A 535 1.99 11.41 25.99
N THR A 536 2.51 10.72 27.00
CA THR A 536 3.24 11.35 28.11
C THR A 536 4.59 11.96 27.71
N LYS A 537 5.22 11.45 26.65
CA LYS A 537 6.58 11.85 26.24
C LYS A 537 6.63 12.55 24.88
N GLY A 538 5.47 12.90 24.30
CA GLY A 538 5.39 13.70 23.08
C GLY A 538 4.21 13.36 22.20
N VAL A 539 4.31 13.79 20.94
CA VAL A 539 3.23 13.76 19.95
C VAL A 539 3.70 13.19 18.60
N ALA A 540 2.78 12.63 17.82
CA ALA A 540 3.03 12.15 16.46
C ALA A 540 1.78 12.28 15.56
N ALA A 541 1.93 12.65 14.28
CA ALA A 541 0.80 12.77 13.34
C ALA A 541 0.90 11.86 12.09
N ILE A 542 -0.19 11.19 11.74
CA ILE A 542 -0.34 10.31 10.59
C ILE A 542 -1.05 11.12 9.50
N PRO A 543 -0.36 11.57 8.45
CA PRO A 543 -0.96 12.34 7.37
C PRO A 543 -1.83 11.46 6.45
N ALA A 544 -2.75 12.11 5.72
CA ALA A 544 -3.72 11.45 4.84
C ALA A 544 -3.11 10.39 3.90
N TRP A 545 -1.96 10.70 3.28
CA TRP A 545 -1.33 9.81 2.30
C TRP A 545 -0.82 8.49 2.89
N GLN A 546 -0.49 8.43 4.19
CA GLN A 546 -0.14 7.17 4.88
C GLN A 546 -1.37 6.28 5.11
N MET A 547 -2.56 6.87 5.14
CA MET A 547 -3.81 6.16 5.43
C MET A 547 -4.57 5.75 4.16
N ARG A 548 -4.15 6.20 2.97
CA ARG A 548 -4.87 5.99 1.71
C ARG A 548 -4.84 4.53 1.24
N SER A 549 -3.81 3.77 1.58
CA SER A 549 -3.51 2.44 1.02
C SER A 549 -4.44 1.34 1.52
N SER A 550 -4.51 1.13 2.84
CA SER A 550 -5.38 0.12 3.47
C SER A 550 -5.60 0.41 4.97
N VAL A 551 -6.59 -0.26 5.55
CA VAL A 551 -6.85 -0.22 7.00
C VAL A 551 -5.66 -0.80 7.78
N ASP A 552 -5.03 -1.87 7.30
CA ASP A 552 -3.91 -2.50 7.99
C ASP A 552 -2.65 -1.64 7.97
N ALA A 553 -2.38 -0.95 6.85
CA ALA A 553 -1.30 0.04 6.77
C ALA A 553 -1.56 1.24 7.69
N THR A 554 -2.82 1.66 7.80
CA THR A 554 -3.24 2.72 8.74
C THR A 554 -3.07 2.28 10.19
N GLU A 555 -3.38 1.02 10.53
CA GLU A 555 -3.18 0.46 11.86
C GLU A 555 -1.70 0.37 12.23
N LEU A 556 -0.84 -0.03 11.28
CA LEU A 556 0.61 0.00 11.46
C LEU A 556 1.12 1.42 11.72
N ALA A 557 0.68 2.39 10.93
CA ALA A 557 1.04 3.79 11.13
C ALA A 557 0.58 4.30 12.51
N LEU A 558 -0.56 3.81 13.02
CA LEU A 558 -1.05 4.12 14.36
C LEU A 558 -0.17 3.53 15.45
N ALA A 559 0.17 2.25 15.36
CA ALA A 559 1.07 1.60 16.31
C ALA A 559 2.42 2.33 16.41
N GLU A 560 2.95 2.82 15.29
CA GLU A 560 4.18 3.63 15.29
C GLU A 560 3.99 5.00 15.91
N ALA A 561 2.89 5.68 15.58
CA ALA A 561 2.57 6.97 16.18
C ALA A 561 2.49 6.89 17.72
N MET A 562 1.95 5.80 18.25
CA MET A 562 1.90 5.52 19.69
C MET A 562 3.31 5.31 20.28
N ARG A 563 4.21 4.59 19.60
CA ARG A 563 5.61 4.46 20.04
C ARG A 563 6.34 5.79 20.10
N CYS A 564 6.14 6.63 19.08
CA CYS A 564 6.72 7.97 19.07
C CYS A 564 6.19 8.79 20.25
N ALA A 565 4.89 8.77 20.50
CA ALA A 565 4.25 9.46 21.63
C ALA A 565 4.76 8.96 23.01
N GLU A 566 5.20 7.70 23.10
CA GLU A 566 5.86 7.10 24.27
C GLU A 566 7.36 7.42 24.39
N GLY A 567 7.91 8.23 23.50
CA GLY A 567 9.29 8.70 23.56
C GLY A 567 10.29 7.83 22.80
N ALA A 568 9.84 6.96 21.89
CA ALA A 568 10.75 6.25 21.00
C ALA A 568 11.59 7.26 20.17
N PRO A 569 12.93 7.07 20.07
CA PRO A 569 13.77 7.97 19.29
C PRO A 569 13.37 7.92 17.82
N ARG A 570 13.54 9.04 17.11
CA ARG A 570 13.32 9.07 15.66
C ARG A 570 14.28 8.11 14.98
N ILE A 571 13.83 7.50 13.89
CA ILE A 571 14.68 6.71 13.02
C ILE A 571 14.98 7.55 11.78
N ALA A 572 16.26 7.74 11.49
CA ALA A 572 16.69 8.33 10.22
C ALA A 572 17.52 7.33 9.43
N VAL A 573 17.38 7.40 8.12
CA VAL A 573 18.17 6.66 7.16
C VAL A 573 18.95 7.65 6.33
N THR A 574 20.27 7.47 6.28
CA THR A 574 21.12 8.19 5.34
C THR A 574 21.58 7.26 4.25
N ILE A 575 21.24 7.62 3.02
CA ILE A 575 21.77 6.95 1.84
C ILE A 575 23.14 7.54 1.53
N VAL A 576 24.19 6.73 1.72
CA VAL A 576 25.58 7.11 1.46
C VAL A 576 25.96 6.61 0.06
N HIS A 577 26.32 7.54 -0.83
CA HIS A 577 26.61 7.23 -2.24
C HIS A 577 27.72 8.12 -2.80
N SER A 578 28.28 7.73 -3.95
CA SER A 578 29.28 8.51 -4.70
C SER A 578 28.76 9.03 -6.05
N GLN A 579 27.49 8.74 -6.40
CA GLN A 579 26.90 9.16 -7.68
C GLN A 579 26.81 10.69 -7.82
N THR A 580 26.95 11.17 -9.06
CA THR A 580 26.82 12.59 -9.42
C THR A 580 25.37 13.07 -9.33
N THR A 581 24.42 12.23 -9.72
CA THR A 581 22.98 12.43 -9.52
C THR A 581 22.53 11.81 -8.21
N SER A 582 21.56 12.47 -7.56
CA SER A 582 20.96 11.99 -6.32
C SER A 582 20.18 10.69 -6.59
N PRO A 583 20.44 9.59 -5.84
CA PRO A 583 19.67 8.35 -5.97
C PRO A 583 18.24 8.48 -5.42
N LEU A 584 17.92 9.60 -4.76
CA LEU A 584 16.58 9.92 -4.25
C LEU A 584 15.67 10.51 -5.34
N ASP A 585 16.25 11.02 -6.43
CA ASP A 585 15.50 11.72 -7.47
C ASP A 585 14.82 10.70 -8.40
N SER A 586 13.56 10.95 -8.74
CA SER A 586 12.78 10.04 -9.61
C SER A 586 13.25 10.14 -11.06
N VAL A 587 13.50 8.98 -11.68
CA VAL A 587 13.90 8.85 -13.08
C VAL A 587 12.79 8.13 -13.86
N SER A 588 12.45 8.63 -15.05
CA SER A 588 11.33 8.13 -15.87
C SER A 588 11.45 6.67 -16.32
N GLY A 589 12.64 6.06 -16.21
CA GLY A 589 12.92 4.67 -16.58
C GLY A 589 12.83 3.65 -15.42
N GLY A 590 12.60 4.10 -14.17
CA GLY A 590 12.80 3.26 -12.99
C GLY A 590 14.29 3.01 -12.69
N GLY A 591 14.59 2.38 -11.55
CA GLY A 591 15.98 2.14 -11.11
C GLY A 591 16.54 3.19 -10.13
N ASP A 592 15.68 4.05 -9.59
CA ASP A 592 15.99 4.98 -8.51
C ASP A 592 15.43 4.49 -7.15
N LEU A 593 15.84 5.10 -6.04
CA LEU A 593 15.37 4.75 -4.70
C LEU A 593 14.11 5.55 -4.31
N SER A 594 13.50 6.34 -5.19
CA SER A 594 12.40 7.26 -4.81
C SER A 594 11.20 6.53 -4.21
N LEU A 595 10.86 5.33 -4.69
CA LEU A 595 9.73 4.55 -4.21
C LEU A 595 10.00 3.87 -2.85
N ILE A 596 11.23 3.40 -2.62
CA ILE A 596 11.59 2.91 -1.28
C ILE A 596 11.70 4.07 -0.30
N VAL A 597 12.24 5.22 -0.71
CA VAL A 597 12.29 6.45 0.08
C VAL A 597 10.88 6.90 0.47
N GLN A 598 9.94 6.89 -0.48
CA GLN A 598 8.53 7.18 -0.20
C GLN A 598 7.95 6.20 0.82
N SER A 599 8.29 4.91 0.71
CA SER A 599 7.84 3.88 1.65
C SER A 599 8.46 4.01 3.05
N LEU A 600 9.74 4.38 3.14
CA LEU A 600 10.41 4.66 4.41
C LEU A 600 9.81 5.89 5.09
N ARG A 601 9.59 6.96 4.33
CA ARG A 601 8.84 8.13 4.82
C ARG A 601 7.42 7.74 5.25
N ALA A 602 6.77 6.79 4.55
CA ALA A 602 5.47 6.25 4.94
C ALA A 602 5.52 5.54 6.29
N ALA A 603 6.62 4.87 6.57
CA ALA A 603 6.90 4.21 7.84
C ALA A 603 7.43 5.16 8.93
N ARG A 604 7.36 6.48 8.70
CA ARG A 604 7.90 7.56 9.57
C ARG A 604 9.39 7.47 9.82
N ILE A 605 10.14 7.03 8.81
CA ILE A 605 11.59 7.05 8.82
C ILE A 605 12.03 8.30 8.04
N GLU A 606 12.80 9.16 8.68
CA GLU A 606 13.43 10.30 7.99
C GLU A 606 14.44 9.77 6.99
N VAL A 607 14.49 10.34 5.78
CA VAL A 607 15.43 9.89 4.75
C VAL A 607 16.18 11.08 4.18
N ASP A 608 17.50 11.07 4.34
CA ASP A 608 18.45 12.00 3.77
C ASP A 608 19.56 11.27 2.99
N GLN A 609 20.46 12.04 2.37
CA GLN A 609 21.59 11.50 1.62
C GLN A 609 22.90 12.15 2.05
N TRP A 610 23.99 11.42 1.89
CA TRP A 610 25.34 11.92 2.09
C TRP A 610 26.26 11.46 0.97
N ASN A 611 26.80 12.43 0.22
CA ASN A 611 27.89 12.20 -0.72
C ASN A 611 29.21 12.64 -0.07
N PRO A 612 30.11 11.72 0.32
CA PRO A 612 31.36 12.05 1.00
C PRO A 612 32.32 12.93 0.20
N VAL A 613 32.16 13.02 -1.12
CA VAL A 613 33.01 13.85 -1.98
C VAL A 613 32.61 15.32 -1.90
N ASN A 614 31.32 15.60 -1.81
CA ASN A 614 30.77 16.95 -2.03
C ASN A 614 30.06 17.54 -0.81
N ALA A 615 29.76 16.73 0.21
CA ALA A 615 28.97 17.15 1.37
C ALA A 615 29.58 16.70 2.70
N THR A 616 29.35 17.51 3.73
CA THR A 616 29.68 17.18 5.11
C THR A 616 28.73 16.12 5.66
N ARG A 617 29.25 15.26 6.54
CA ARG A 617 28.46 14.21 7.20
C ARG A 617 27.27 14.81 7.97
N PRO A 618 26.05 14.25 7.82
CA PRO A 618 24.89 14.63 8.63
C PRO A 618 25.11 14.39 10.13
N LEU A 619 24.56 15.26 10.97
CA LEU A 619 24.62 15.13 12.43
C LEU A 619 23.76 13.95 12.93
N THR A 620 24.20 13.29 14.00
CA THR A 620 23.55 12.10 14.60
C THR A 620 22.80 12.38 15.90
N GLN A 621 22.79 13.62 16.40
CA GLN A 621 22.18 13.95 17.69
C GLN A 621 20.64 13.83 17.65
N GLY A 622 20.08 13.17 18.67
CA GLY A 622 18.62 13.05 18.85
C GLY A 622 17.90 12.02 17.97
N VAL A 623 18.63 11.30 17.11
CA VAL A 623 18.05 10.36 16.13
C VAL A 623 18.84 9.05 16.09
N LYS A 624 18.14 7.91 16.02
CA LYS A 624 18.74 6.60 15.72
C LYS A 624 18.98 6.51 14.22
N ARG A 625 20.19 6.84 13.79
CA ARG A 625 20.56 6.86 12.38
C ARG A 625 21.04 5.48 11.91
N VAL A 626 20.57 5.08 10.73
CA VAL A 626 21.02 3.90 10.00
C VAL A 626 21.66 4.37 8.70
N TRP A 627 22.88 3.91 8.45
CA TRP A 627 23.65 4.29 7.27
C TRP A 627 23.49 3.21 6.19
N ILE A 628 22.78 3.52 5.11
CA ILE A 628 22.64 2.60 3.96
C ILE A 628 23.69 3.00 2.93
N VAL A 629 24.71 2.17 2.77
CA VAL A 629 25.79 2.40 1.83
C VAL A 629 25.47 1.71 0.52
N VAL A 630 25.40 2.52 -0.53
CA VAL A 630 25.09 2.09 -1.91
C VAL A 630 26.37 2.20 -2.73
N PRO A 631 27.05 1.08 -3.04
CA PRO A 631 28.23 1.09 -3.89
C PRO A 631 27.91 1.58 -5.32
N PRO A 632 28.93 1.96 -6.10
CA PRO A 632 28.74 2.27 -7.52
C PRO A 632 28.11 1.08 -8.26
N LEU A 633 27.05 1.36 -9.02
CA LEU A 633 26.31 0.34 -9.79
C LEU A 633 27.10 -0.14 -11.01
N ASP A 634 27.85 0.76 -11.64
CA ASP A 634 28.61 0.50 -12.88
C ASP A 634 30.12 0.52 -12.61
N ARG A 635 30.67 -0.60 -12.13
CA ARG A 635 32.12 -0.74 -11.96
C ARG A 635 32.74 -1.25 -13.26
N SER A 636 33.14 -0.33 -14.13
CA SER A 636 33.76 -0.63 -15.43
C SER A 636 35.28 -0.84 -15.35
N ALA A 637 35.92 -0.36 -14.29
CA ALA A 637 37.37 -0.42 -14.09
C ALA A 637 37.76 -1.35 -12.93
N GLN A 638 38.95 -1.94 -13.03
CA GLN A 638 39.52 -2.82 -12.00
C GLN A 638 39.87 -2.05 -10.71
N GLU A 639 40.38 -0.83 -10.85
CA GLU A 639 40.74 0.04 -9.72
C GLU A 639 39.57 0.98 -9.36
N PRO A 640 39.32 1.21 -8.06
CA PRO A 640 38.32 2.17 -7.62
C PRO A 640 38.65 3.59 -8.09
N ASP A 641 37.65 4.32 -8.58
CA ASP A 641 37.82 5.75 -8.90
C ASP A 641 37.94 6.60 -7.61
N PRO A 642 38.37 7.88 -7.69
CA PRO A 642 38.52 8.73 -6.51
C PRO A 642 37.25 8.87 -5.65
N ALA A 643 36.06 8.81 -6.27
CA ALA A 643 34.79 8.92 -5.58
C ALA A 643 34.43 7.63 -4.83
N GLU A 644 34.72 6.47 -5.42
CA GLU A 644 34.63 5.15 -4.78
C GLU A 644 35.61 5.03 -3.61
N ILE A 645 36.85 5.54 -3.77
CA ILE A 645 37.85 5.58 -2.68
C ILE A 645 37.33 6.42 -1.50
N ALA A 646 36.78 7.61 -1.78
CA ALA A 646 36.21 8.48 -0.74
C ALA A 646 35.03 7.81 -0.02
N LEU A 647 34.17 7.10 -0.76
CA LEU A 647 33.03 6.37 -0.21
C LEU A 647 33.48 5.18 0.66
N LEU A 648 34.48 4.41 0.22
CA LEU A 648 35.09 3.33 1.00
C LEU A 648 35.74 3.86 2.29
N ALA A 649 36.46 4.99 2.21
CA ALA A 649 37.07 5.62 3.38
C ALA A 649 36.02 6.11 4.40
N ALA A 650 34.94 6.75 3.91
CA ALA A 650 33.82 7.16 4.75
C ALA A 650 33.12 5.96 5.41
N THR A 651 32.92 4.88 4.68
CA THR A 651 32.29 3.65 5.19
C THR A 651 33.15 3.00 6.28
N ARG A 652 34.46 2.87 6.06
CA ARG A 652 35.40 2.34 7.07
C ARG A 652 35.42 3.20 8.34
N ARG A 653 35.31 4.52 8.18
CA ARG A 653 35.20 5.44 9.32
C ARG A 653 33.92 5.20 10.13
N LEU A 654 32.76 5.10 9.47
CA LEU A 654 31.49 4.75 10.13
C LEU A 654 31.62 3.43 10.92
N MET A 655 32.27 2.43 10.33
CA MET A 655 32.49 1.13 10.97
C MET A 655 33.37 1.25 12.22
N SER A 656 34.45 2.03 12.15
CA SER A 656 35.37 2.25 13.28
C SER A 656 34.72 3.01 14.43
N GLU A 657 33.77 3.89 14.13
CA GLU A 657 33.00 4.66 15.10
C GLU A 657 31.82 3.87 15.69
N GLY A 658 31.57 2.66 15.19
CA GLY A 658 30.55 1.77 15.73
C GLY A 658 29.11 2.11 15.33
N GLU A 659 28.95 2.75 14.17
CA GLU A 659 27.64 3.12 13.63
C GLU A 659 26.86 1.88 13.12
N ASN A 660 25.52 1.99 13.07
CA ASN A 660 24.67 0.94 12.50
C ASN A 660 24.62 1.06 10.98
N ILE A 661 25.14 0.05 10.27
CA ILE A 661 25.42 0.14 8.83
C ILE A 661 24.73 -1.00 8.08
N PHE A 662 24.11 -0.64 6.95
CA PHE A 662 23.61 -1.58 5.95
C PHE A 662 24.38 -1.39 4.64
N VAL A 663 25.07 -2.42 4.16
CA VAL A 663 25.80 -2.41 2.88
C VAL A 663 25.11 -3.33 1.88
N THR A 664 24.94 -2.87 0.65
CA THR A 664 24.47 -3.71 -0.46
C THR A 664 25.65 -4.11 -1.33
N ALA A 665 25.97 -5.40 -1.43
CA ALA A 665 27.00 -5.88 -2.36
C ALA A 665 26.46 -5.91 -3.80
N THR A 666 27.29 -5.54 -4.78
CA THR A 666 26.97 -5.60 -6.21
C THR A 666 27.80 -6.70 -6.90
N PRO A 667 27.30 -7.29 -8.01
CA PRO A 667 28.05 -8.29 -8.75
C PRO A 667 29.32 -7.68 -9.33
N ASN A 668 30.46 -8.36 -9.17
CA ASN A 668 31.76 -7.89 -9.63
C ASN A 668 32.44 -8.96 -10.49
N PRO A 669 32.50 -8.78 -11.83
CA PRO A 669 33.15 -9.72 -12.72
C PRO A 669 34.64 -9.93 -12.45
N PHE A 670 35.34 -8.95 -11.87
CA PHE A 670 36.76 -9.07 -11.53
C PHE A 670 36.99 -10.03 -10.35
N ALA A 671 36.01 -10.16 -9.45
CA ALA A 671 36.07 -11.11 -8.35
C ALA A 671 36.03 -12.58 -8.83
N ALA A 672 35.33 -12.86 -9.93
CA ALA A 672 35.36 -14.17 -10.60
C ALA A 672 36.76 -14.53 -11.13
N MET A 673 37.61 -13.53 -11.41
CA MET A 673 39.00 -13.71 -11.86
C MET A 673 40.01 -13.74 -10.70
N GLY A 674 39.56 -13.80 -9.46
CA GLY A 674 40.40 -13.90 -8.26
C GLY A 674 40.88 -12.56 -7.69
N ILE A 675 40.40 -11.43 -8.20
CA ILE A 675 40.71 -10.09 -7.67
C ILE A 675 39.80 -9.81 -6.46
N SER A 676 40.38 -9.42 -5.32
CA SER A 676 39.57 -9.07 -4.13
C SER A 676 38.69 -7.86 -4.38
N ASP A 677 37.44 -7.93 -3.92
CA ASP A 677 36.47 -6.87 -4.00
C ASP A 677 36.38 -6.16 -2.63
N PRO A 678 36.79 -4.89 -2.53
CA PRO A 678 36.83 -4.18 -1.26
C PRO A 678 35.46 -4.06 -0.58
N TRP A 679 34.36 -4.08 -1.35
CA TRP A 679 33.00 -4.02 -0.82
C TRP A 679 32.55 -5.35 -0.21
N ALA A 680 32.91 -6.46 -0.86
CA ALA A 680 32.59 -7.81 -0.42
C ALA A 680 33.26 -8.18 0.91
N ASP A 681 34.45 -7.61 1.15
CA ASP A 681 35.31 -7.94 2.28
C ASP A 681 35.11 -7.00 3.51
N LEU A 682 34.24 -5.97 3.41
CA LEU A 682 34.05 -4.97 4.47
C LEU A 682 33.71 -5.57 5.84
N PHE A 683 32.81 -6.55 5.90
CA PHE A 683 32.33 -7.14 7.15
C PHE A 683 33.00 -8.46 7.53
N GLN A 684 34.18 -8.76 6.96
CA GLN A 684 34.90 -10.00 7.25
C GLN A 684 35.29 -10.13 8.73
N TYR A 685 35.49 -9.01 9.44
CA TYR A 685 35.74 -8.97 10.88
C TYR A 685 34.53 -9.42 11.71
N ALA A 686 33.31 -9.23 11.20
CA ALA A 686 32.07 -9.71 11.79
C ALA A 686 31.65 -11.10 11.27
N GLY A 687 32.49 -11.71 10.42
CA GLY A 687 32.24 -13.04 9.87
C GLY A 687 31.35 -13.06 8.64
N LEU A 688 31.13 -11.91 7.99
CA LEU A 688 30.27 -11.80 6.82
C LEU A 688 31.08 -11.49 5.57
N ARG A 689 30.83 -12.21 4.47
CA ARG A 689 31.48 -11.96 3.19
C ARG A 689 30.53 -12.20 2.02
N ALA A 690 30.35 -11.21 1.15
CA ALA A 690 29.60 -11.40 -0.09
C ALA A 690 30.47 -12.08 -1.15
N LYS A 691 29.96 -13.09 -1.85
CA LYS A 691 30.68 -13.73 -2.96
C LYS A 691 30.42 -12.98 -4.25
N SER A 692 30.89 -11.74 -4.39
CA SER A 692 30.53 -10.84 -5.51
C SER A 692 30.90 -11.35 -6.91
N GLY A 693 31.80 -12.33 -7.02
CA GLY A 693 32.08 -13.05 -8.26
C GLY A 693 31.08 -14.17 -8.61
N GLN A 694 30.09 -14.42 -7.75
CA GLN A 694 29.05 -15.44 -7.93
C GLN A 694 27.68 -14.81 -8.01
N VAL A 695 26.80 -15.39 -8.83
CA VAL A 695 25.39 -14.98 -8.93
C VAL A 695 24.46 -16.18 -8.98
N VAL A 696 23.27 -16.04 -8.42
CA VAL A 696 22.21 -17.05 -8.57
C VAL A 696 21.44 -16.78 -9.85
N LEU A 697 21.29 -17.81 -10.68
CA LEU A 697 20.50 -17.77 -11.92
C LEU A 697 19.28 -18.70 -11.80
N ASP A 698 18.20 -18.34 -12.49
CA ASP A 698 16.96 -19.12 -12.57
C ASP A 698 16.56 -19.34 -14.03
N LEU A 699 16.23 -20.57 -14.41
CA LEU A 699 15.76 -20.91 -15.74
C LEU A 699 14.22 -20.94 -15.75
N GLY A 700 13.61 -19.84 -16.18
CA GLY A 700 12.14 -19.69 -16.21
C GLY A 700 11.53 -20.06 -17.57
N ALA A 701 10.28 -20.52 -17.59
CA ALA A 701 9.54 -20.69 -18.83
C ALA A 701 9.03 -19.33 -19.35
N ARG A 702 9.30 -19.00 -20.62
CA ARG A 702 8.71 -17.86 -21.35
C ARG A 702 7.47 -18.30 -22.16
N SER A 703 7.47 -19.54 -22.66
CA SER A 703 6.33 -20.23 -23.28
C SER A 703 6.46 -21.74 -23.07
N GLU A 704 5.48 -22.54 -23.53
CA GLU A 704 5.49 -24.02 -23.40
C GLU A 704 6.82 -24.67 -23.86
N ASN A 705 7.49 -24.10 -24.87
CA ASN A 705 8.68 -24.67 -25.49
C ASN A 705 9.93 -23.80 -25.37
N ILE A 706 9.86 -22.61 -24.76
CA ILE A 706 10.98 -21.67 -24.69
C ILE A 706 11.29 -21.38 -23.22
N LYS A 707 12.48 -21.79 -22.79
CA LYS A 707 13.06 -21.41 -21.51
C LYS A 707 13.94 -20.17 -21.68
N GLU A 708 13.91 -19.30 -20.70
CA GLU A 708 14.65 -18.04 -20.66
C GLU A 708 15.49 -18.00 -19.39
N LEU A 709 16.76 -17.67 -19.56
CA LEU A 709 17.66 -17.42 -18.44
C LEU A 709 17.26 -16.11 -17.77
N ARG A 710 16.85 -16.19 -16.51
CA ARG A 710 16.51 -15.04 -15.68
C ARG A 710 17.66 -14.75 -14.74
N ASN A 711 18.08 -13.50 -14.73
CA ASN A 711 19.04 -12.95 -13.79
C ASN A 711 18.36 -12.34 -12.55
N PHE A 712 17.15 -12.77 -12.25
CA PHE A 712 16.38 -12.39 -11.08
C PHE A 712 15.60 -13.60 -10.59
N VAL A 713 15.32 -13.62 -9.29
CA VAL A 713 14.58 -14.69 -8.65
C VAL A 713 13.36 -14.12 -7.96
N GLU A 714 12.19 -14.69 -8.25
CA GLU A 714 10.95 -14.45 -7.52
C GLU A 714 10.69 -15.59 -6.54
N PHE A 715 10.37 -15.26 -5.30
CA PHE A 715 10.09 -16.23 -4.24
C PHE A 715 9.31 -15.58 -3.09
N SER A 716 8.70 -16.40 -2.23
CA SER A 716 8.05 -15.94 -1.00
C SER A 716 9.08 -15.73 0.11
N GLY A 717 9.00 -14.59 0.81
CA GLY A 717 9.93 -14.26 1.91
C GLY A 717 9.93 -15.27 3.05
N SER A 718 11.08 -15.42 3.71
CA SER A 718 11.34 -16.48 4.67
C SER A 718 10.70 -16.21 6.04
N ALA A 719 9.94 -17.17 6.56
CA ALA A 719 9.31 -17.10 7.88
C ALA A 719 10.23 -17.54 9.05
N MET A 720 11.55 -17.53 8.88
CA MET A 720 12.55 -18.10 9.83
C MET A 720 12.64 -17.39 11.21
N GLY A 721 11.69 -16.52 11.56
CA GLY A 721 11.48 -16.07 12.94
C GLY A 721 12.39 -14.93 13.43
N HIS A 722 13.27 -14.38 12.58
CA HIS A 722 14.01 -13.17 12.95
C HIS A 722 13.14 -11.94 12.79
N GLY A 723 13.03 -11.10 13.84
CA GLY A 723 12.13 -9.95 13.87
C GLY A 723 12.16 -9.08 12.60
N ALA A 724 13.35 -8.86 12.04
CA ALA A 724 13.56 -8.02 10.85
C ALA A 724 12.89 -8.51 9.56
N SER A 725 12.64 -9.82 9.40
CA SER A 725 12.06 -10.41 8.18
C SER A 725 10.61 -10.87 8.36
N ILE A 726 10.07 -10.87 9.59
CA ILE A 726 8.69 -11.30 9.88
C ILE A 726 7.67 -10.55 9.01
N ALA A 727 7.89 -9.26 8.77
CA ALA A 727 6.99 -8.44 7.95
C ALA A 727 6.96 -8.82 6.46
N ALA A 728 8.04 -9.41 5.96
CA ALA A 728 8.15 -9.88 4.59
C ALA A 728 7.83 -11.37 4.45
N ALA A 729 7.57 -12.07 5.55
CA ALA A 729 7.34 -13.50 5.56
C ALA A 729 6.11 -13.83 4.71
N ASN A 730 6.26 -14.80 3.79
CA ASN A 730 5.24 -15.20 2.81
C ASN A 730 4.85 -14.11 1.79
N GLU A 731 5.41 -12.91 1.80
CA GLU A 731 5.18 -11.91 0.74
C GLU A 731 6.01 -12.23 -0.51
N ASN A 732 5.52 -11.83 -1.68
CA ASN A 732 6.27 -12.02 -2.92
C ASN A 732 7.47 -11.05 -2.97
N LEU A 733 8.66 -11.61 -3.02
CA LEU A 733 9.93 -10.91 -3.15
C LEU A 733 10.48 -11.06 -4.58
N LEU A 734 11.15 -10.02 -5.06
CA LEU A 734 11.94 -10.06 -6.28
C LEU A 734 13.39 -9.71 -5.96
N TRP A 735 14.31 -10.60 -6.30
CA TRP A 735 15.73 -10.43 -6.04
C TRP A 735 16.52 -10.48 -7.34
N PRO A 736 16.88 -9.32 -7.93
CA PRO A 736 17.72 -9.28 -9.11
C PRO A 736 19.19 -9.52 -8.76
N MET A 737 19.87 -10.28 -9.62
CA MET A 737 21.27 -10.69 -9.51
C MET A 737 21.67 -11.08 -8.07
N PRO A 738 21.01 -12.08 -7.45
CA PRO A 738 21.29 -12.43 -6.06
C PRO A 738 22.73 -12.92 -5.91
N ILE A 739 23.42 -12.40 -4.89
CA ILE A 739 24.82 -12.76 -4.58
C ILE A 739 24.83 -13.59 -3.29
N PRO A 740 25.42 -14.78 -3.28
CA PRO A 740 25.57 -15.57 -2.05
C PRO A 740 26.37 -14.83 -0.96
N ILE A 741 25.91 -14.92 0.28
CA ILE A 741 26.62 -14.40 1.46
C ILE A 741 27.16 -15.56 2.28
N GLU A 742 28.47 -15.57 2.49
CA GLU A 742 29.17 -16.50 3.35
C GLU A 742 29.15 -16.00 4.80
N ILE A 743 28.83 -16.91 5.72
CA ILE A 743 28.77 -16.64 7.15
C ILE A 743 29.81 -17.52 7.84
N THR A 744 30.76 -16.89 8.51
CA THR A 744 31.77 -17.52 9.36
C THR A 744 31.54 -17.10 10.80
N LYS A 745 31.53 -18.06 11.73
CA LYS A 745 31.38 -17.73 13.15
C LYS A 745 32.59 -16.92 13.64
N ARG A 746 32.33 -15.83 14.37
CA ARG A 746 33.34 -14.98 14.99
C ARG A 746 33.02 -14.77 16.46
N ASP A 747 34.06 -14.65 17.27
CA ASP A 747 33.90 -14.32 18.69
C ASP A 747 33.38 -12.89 18.82
N SER A 748 32.44 -12.65 19.73
CA SER A 748 31.73 -11.38 19.96
C SER A 748 30.70 -10.95 18.91
N TRP A 749 30.47 -11.73 17.84
CA TRP A 749 29.47 -11.43 16.80
C TRP A 749 28.48 -12.58 16.61
N THR A 750 27.19 -12.24 16.59
CA THR A 750 26.11 -13.16 16.25
C THR A 750 25.56 -12.80 14.87
N ALA A 751 25.93 -13.59 13.85
CA ALA A 751 25.43 -13.46 12.48
C ALA A 751 24.22 -14.37 12.25
N THR A 752 23.17 -13.85 11.62
CA THR A 752 21.93 -14.57 11.30
C THR A 752 21.50 -14.22 9.88
N ALA A 753 21.36 -15.24 9.02
CA ALA A 753 20.75 -15.08 7.71
C ALA A 753 19.23 -14.91 7.88
N ILE A 754 18.67 -13.85 7.30
CA ILE A 754 17.26 -13.49 7.44
C ILE A 754 16.47 -13.69 6.16
N GLU A 755 17.13 -13.74 4.99
CA GLU A 755 16.53 -14.16 3.73
C GLU A 755 17.44 -15.06 2.90
N PHE A 756 16.79 -15.99 2.19
CA PHE A 756 17.44 -17.03 1.40
C PHE A 756 16.75 -17.19 0.05
N ILE A 757 17.52 -17.48 -0.99
CA ILE A 757 16.96 -18.02 -2.23
C ILE A 757 16.64 -19.50 -2.01
N PRO A 758 15.39 -19.95 -2.17
CA PRO A 758 15.04 -21.33 -1.95
C PRO A 758 15.58 -22.23 -3.08
N PRO A 759 16.01 -23.46 -2.76
CA PRO A 759 16.53 -24.42 -3.73
C PRO A 759 15.44 -24.80 -4.73
N ALA A 760 15.82 -24.92 -6.01
CA ALA A 760 14.95 -25.43 -7.05
C ALA A 760 15.80 -26.12 -8.15
N PRO A 761 15.29 -27.16 -8.83
CA PRO A 761 16.03 -27.87 -9.89
C PRO A 761 16.53 -26.96 -11.03
N GLN A 762 15.85 -25.84 -11.25
CA GLN A 762 16.17 -24.85 -12.27
C GLN A 762 17.09 -23.71 -11.79
N ARG A 763 17.55 -23.74 -10.54
CA ARG A 763 18.38 -22.69 -9.92
C ARG A 763 19.78 -23.20 -9.62
N TRP A 764 20.78 -22.39 -9.95
CA TRP A 764 22.18 -22.72 -9.69
C TRP A 764 22.99 -21.47 -9.36
N ILE A 765 24.17 -21.68 -8.77
CA ILE A 765 25.16 -20.63 -8.56
C ILE A 765 26.12 -20.63 -9.75
N GLU A 766 26.21 -19.50 -10.44
CA GLU A 766 27.18 -19.28 -11.50
C GLU A 766 28.40 -18.50 -10.98
N ASN A 767 29.60 -18.93 -11.38
CA ASN A 767 30.88 -18.35 -10.94
C ASN A 767 31.36 -17.20 -11.84
N ASP A 768 30.55 -16.78 -12.80
CA ASP A 768 30.82 -15.60 -13.63
C ASP A 768 29.51 -14.82 -13.85
N PRO A 769 29.38 -13.60 -13.29
CA PRO A 769 28.17 -12.78 -13.43
C PRO A 769 27.90 -12.34 -14.87
N ARG A 770 28.82 -12.53 -15.83
CA ARG A 770 28.65 -12.14 -17.24
C ARG A 770 27.90 -13.18 -18.08
N VAL A 771 27.63 -14.37 -17.56
CA VAL A 771 27.04 -15.51 -18.32
C VAL A 771 25.56 -15.31 -18.68
N VAL A 772 24.95 -14.19 -18.28
CA VAL A 772 23.51 -13.84 -18.44
C VAL A 772 23.00 -13.84 -19.89
N SER A 773 23.87 -13.90 -20.91
CA SER A 773 23.50 -13.80 -22.34
C SER A 773 23.44 -15.11 -23.14
N ARG A 774 23.69 -16.28 -22.53
CA ARG A 774 23.68 -17.57 -23.25
C ARG A 774 22.31 -18.26 -23.22
N SER A 775 21.84 -18.75 -24.36
CA SER A 775 20.68 -19.63 -24.43
C SER A 775 21.00 -20.99 -23.78
N MET A 776 20.19 -21.42 -22.81
CA MET A 776 20.37 -22.68 -22.08
C MET A 776 19.07 -23.48 -22.03
N GLU A 777 19.16 -24.80 -22.23
CA GLU A 777 18.00 -25.72 -22.22
C GLU A 777 17.72 -26.33 -20.83
N ALA A 778 18.75 -26.42 -19.98
CA ALA A 778 18.67 -26.97 -18.62
C ALA A 778 19.71 -26.33 -17.69
N ALA A 779 19.44 -26.36 -16.38
CA ALA A 779 20.40 -25.95 -15.36
C ALA A 779 21.55 -26.99 -15.26
N PRO A 780 22.81 -26.58 -15.03
CA PRO A 780 23.92 -27.52 -14.90
C PRO A 780 23.81 -28.30 -13.59
N GLU A 781 23.61 -29.63 -13.66
CA GLU A 781 23.33 -30.48 -12.48
C GLU A 781 24.37 -30.31 -11.35
N GLU A 782 25.65 -30.17 -11.69
CA GLU A 782 26.75 -30.00 -10.71
C GLU A 782 26.73 -28.66 -9.97
N LYS A 783 26.03 -27.64 -10.50
CA LYS A 783 25.95 -26.29 -9.91
C LYS A 783 24.65 -26.01 -9.17
N VAL A 784 23.66 -26.91 -9.29
CA VAL A 784 22.36 -26.77 -8.62
C VAL A 784 22.55 -26.90 -7.11
N PHE A 785 22.07 -25.92 -6.35
CA PHE A 785 22.16 -25.94 -4.89
C PHE A 785 20.94 -26.61 -4.27
N THR A 786 21.18 -27.39 -3.21
CA THR A 786 20.14 -28.16 -2.51
C THR A 786 19.68 -27.52 -1.21
N GLN A 787 20.39 -26.51 -0.72
CA GLN A 787 20.06 -25.74 0.48
C GLN A 787 19.85 -24.27 0.15
N GLY A 788 19.01 -23.59 0.93
CA GLY A 788 18.74 -22.16 0.71
C GLY A 788 20.02 -21.33 0.75
N VAL A 789 20.19 -20.45 -0.24
CA VAL A 789 21.39 -19.60 -0.37
C VAL A 789 21.15 -18.28 0.35
N PRO A 790 21.93 -17.92 1.39
CA PRO A 790 21.76 -16.65 2.09
C PRO A 790 22.03 -15.47 1.16
N VAL A 791 21.11 -14.51 1.12
CA VAL A 791 21.23 -13.27 0.31
C VAL A 791 21.04 -12.01 1.12
N LEU A 792 20.58 -12.11 2.37
CA LEU A 792 20.56 -11.01 3.32
C LEU A 792 20.86 -11.55 4.71
N VAL A 793 21.90 -10.98 5.32
CA VAL A 793 22.42 -11.41 6.60
C VAL A 793 22.57 -10.21 7.50
N VAL A 794 22.14 -10.37 8.74
CA VAL A 794 22.34 -9.38 9.80
C VAL A 794 23.33 -9.93 10.81
N ALA A 795 24.11 -9.05 11.43
CA ALA A 795 24.97 -9.42 12.56
C ALA A 795 24.92 -8.39 13.67
N GLN A 796 24.94 -8.87 14.90
CA GLN A 796 24.95 -8.05 16.11
C GLN A 796 26.19 -8.38 16.94
N ARG A 797 26.89 -7.35 17.42
CA ARG A 797 27.99 -7.45 18.37
C ARG A 797 27.45 -7.42 19.81
N ASP A 798 28.18 -8.03 20.75
CA ASP A 798 27.77 -8.13 22.16
C ASP A 798 27.49 -6.78 22.83
N ASP A 799 28.12 -5.70 22.38
CA ASP A 799 27.90 -4.33 22.86
C ASP A 799 26.69 -3.62 22.23
N GLY A 800 25.96 -4.30 21.34
CA GLY A 800 24.70 -3.85 20.76
C GLY A 800 24.81 -3.23 19.37
N ILE A 801 26.00 -3.14 18.77
CA ILE A 801 26.16 -2.65 17.39
C ILE A 801 25.55 -3.63 16.40
N ARG A 802 24.80 -3.10 15.42
CA ARG A 802 24.09 -3.90 14.42
C ARG A 802 24.55 -3.55 13.02
N ILE A 803 24.85 -4.57 12.22
CA ILE A 803 25.21 -4.42 10.80
C ILE A 803 24.36 -5.35 9.95
N ALA A 804 24.16 -4.98 8.69
CA ALA A 804 23.48 -5.81 7.71
C ALA A 804 24.22 -5.78 6.37
N ILE A 805 24.16 -6.88 5.63
CA ILE A 805 24.67 -6.98 4.27
C ILE A 805 23.70 -7.73 3.38
N SER A 806 23.40 -7.17 2.21
CA SER A 806 22.59 -7.84 1.17
C SER A 806 23.42 -8.14 -0.07
N GLY A 807 23.16 -9.29 -0.69
CA GLY A 807 23.78 -9.71 -1.93
C GLY A 807 22.92 -9.31 -3.11
N GLY A 808 23.30 -8.22 -3.78
CA GLY A 808 22.49 -7.53 -4.78
C GLY A 808 21.89 -6.25 -4.18
N LEU A 809 22.00 -5.13 -4.91
CA LEU A 809 21.44 -3.83 -4.54
C LEU A 809 20.04 -3.61 -5.14
N SER A 810 19.76 -4.20 -6.30
CA SER A 810 18.57 -3.90 -7.09
C SER A 810 17.25 -4.33 -6.45
N TRP A 811 17.26 -5.16 -5.40
CA TRP A 811 16.02 -5.55 -4.72
C TRP A 811 15.34 -4.34 -4.05
N LEU A 812 16.09 -3.35 -3.56
CA LEU A 812 15.56 -2.08 -3.06
C LEU A 812 14.93 -1.21 -4.17
N LEU A 813 15.33 -1.44 -5.43
CA LEU A 813 14.86 -0.70 -6.63
C LEU A 813 13.65 -1.37 -7.32
N THR A 814 13.27 -2.57 -6.90
CA THR A 814 12.25 -3.37 -7.60
C THR A 814 10.79 -3.03 -7.25
N LEU A 815 10.59 -2.07 -6.36
CA LEU A 815 9.26 -1.53 -6.08
C LEU A 815 8.74 -0.83 -7.34
N HIS A 816 7.86 -1.47 -8.10
CA HIS A 816 7.17 -0.86 -9.22
C HIS A 816 5.69 -0.73 -8.90
N SER A 817 5.09 0.41 -9.27
CA SER A 817 3.65 0.54 -9.30
C SER A 817 3.07 -0.24 -10.47
N GLY A 818 2.25 -1.25 -10.19
CA GLY A 818 1.40 -1.85 -11.21
C GLY A 818 0.35 -0.83 -11.67
N ILE A 819 0.10 -0.77 -12.98
CA ILE A 819 -1.08 -0.09 -13.52
C ILE A 819 -2.26 -1.03 -13.25
N SER A 820 -2.98 -0.78 -12.16
CA SER A 820 -4.32 -1.30 -11.96
C SER A 820 -5.30 -0.23 -12.44
N ASP A 821 -6.24 -0.59 -13.31
CA ASP A 821 -7.31 0.29 -13.77
C ASP A 821 -8.04 0.93 -12.57
N GLY A 822 -7.87 2.24 -12.41
CA GLY A 822 -8.50 3.07 -11.37
C GLY A 822 -7.58 3.41 -10.19
N ASP A 823 -6.87 4.55 -10.32
CA ASP A 823 -6.32 5.45 -9.28
C ASP A 823 -5.48 4.89 -8.11
N MET A 824 -5.26 3.56 -8.02
CA MET A 824 -4.37 2.94 -7.04
C MET A 824 -3.22 2.20 -7.73
N ARG A 825 -2.03 2.80 -7.62
CA ARG A 825 -0.75 2.17 -7.93
C ARG A 825 -0.44 1.11 -6.86
N ALA A 826 -0.88 -0.13 -7.06
CA ALA A 826 -0.52 -1.24 -6.18
C ALA A 826 0.97 -1.61 -6.40
N LEU A 827 1.72 -1.82 -5.31
CA LEU A 827 3.11 -2.30 -5.40
C LEU A 827 3.12 -3.74 -5.93
N ARG A 828 3.99 -4.03 -6.91
CA ARG A 828 4.13 -5.38 -7.48
C ARG A 828 4.82 -6.36 -6.53
N TYR A 829 5.75 -5.89 -5.69
CA TYR A 829 6.51 -6.70 -4.73
C TYR A 829 6.51 -6.03 -3.34
N PRO A 830 5.38 -6.06 -2.61
CA PRO A 830 5.26 -5.43 -1.30
C PRO A 830 6.23 -6.02 -0.26
N GLY A 831 6.61 -7.29 -0.40
CA GLY A 831 7.56 -7.94 0.51
C GLY A 831 8.93 -7.23 0.55
N ASN A 832 9.42 -6.70 -0.57
CA ASN A 832 10.70 -5.98 -0.60
C ASN A 832 10.62 -4.68 0.22
N ARG A 833 9.47 -4.01 0.21
CA ARG A 833 9.25 -2.82 1.05
C ARG A 833 9.27 -3.21 2.52
N ASP A 834 8.51 -4.23 2.88
CA ASP A 834 8.31 -4.65 4.26
C ASP A 834 9.60 -5.21 4.87
N LEU A 835 10.38 -5.94 4.07
CA LEU A 835 11.72 -6.41 4.42
C LEU A 835 12.67 -5.24 4.69
N ALA A 836 12.71 -4.24 3.80
CA ALA A 836 13.58 -3.08 3.97
C ALA A 836 13.23 -2.30 5.25
N ILE A 837 11.94 -2.04 5.50
CA ILE A 837 11.47 -1.37 6.72
C ILE A 837 11.85 -2.18 7.98
N GLY A 838 11.64 -3.50 7.95
CA GLY A 838 11.96 -4.39 9.07
C GLY A 838 13.45 -4.42 9.41
N VAL A 839 14.32 -4.51 8.41
CA VAL A 839 15.78 -4.47 8.55
C VAL A 839 16.25 -3.13 9.13
N ILE A 840 15.75 -2.01 8.60
CA ILE A 840 16.14 -0.67 9.06
C ILE A 840 15.72 -0.45 10.51
N ARG A 841 14.52 -0.90 10.90
CA ARG A 841 14.05 -0.80 12.28
C ARG A 841 14.89 -1.63 13.23
N TRP A 842 15.22 -2.85 12.83
CA TRP A 842 16.12 -3.71 13.59
C TRP A 842 17.50 -3.06 13.73
N LEU A 843 18.09 -2.50 12.66
CA LEU A 843 19.36 -1.77 12.76
C LEU A 843 19.28 -0.56 13.70
N ALA A 844 18.16 0.16 13.72
CA ALA A 844 17.94 1.29 14.60
C ALA A 844 17.76 0.93 16.09
N GLY A 845 17.72 -0.36 16.44
CA GLY A 845 17.47 -0.81 17.80
C GLY A 845 15.98 -0.89 18.17
N SER A 846 15.09 -0.66 17.21
CA SER A 846 13.64 -0.75 17.41
C SER A 846 13.18 -2.18 17.13
N GLU A 847 12.35 -2.75 18.02
CA GLU A 847 11.71 -4.01 17.69
C GLU A 847 10.75 -3.77 16.52
N PRO A 848 10.90 -4.52 15.41
CA PRO A 848 9.93 -4.46 14.33
C PRO A 848 8.57 -4.78 14.93
N ILE A 849 7.56 -3.91 14.68
CA ILE A 849 6.17 -4.34 14.88
C ILE A 849 6.08 -5.59 14.02
N SER A 850 5.73 -6.71 14.62
CA SER A 850 5.33 -7.91 13.89
C SER A 850 4.08 -7.54 13.11
N THR A 851 4.25 -6.82 12.01
CA THR A 851 3.27 -6.70 10.96
C THR A 851 3.30 -8.05 10.28
N VAL A 852 2.15 -8.69 10.14
CA VAL A 852 2.02 -9.90 9.33
C VAL A 852 2.60 -11.18 9.97
N ALA A 853 2.22 -11.47 11.22
CA ALA A 853 1.49 -12.74 11.33
C ALA A 853 0.09 -12.40 10.83
N ASP A 854 -0.10 -12.33 9.50
CA ASP A 854 -1.41 -12.01 8.95
C ASP A 854 -2.30 -13.15 9.43
N PRO A 855 -3.23 -12.91 10.36
CA PRO A 855 -4.26 -13.90 10.57
C PRO A 855 -4.99 -14.08 9.22
N GLY A 856 -4.95 -13.10 8.31
CA GLY A 856 -5.64 -13.07 7.02
C GLY A 856 -4.95 -13.72 5.82
N ARG A 857 -3.78 -14.36 5.93
CA ARG A 857 -3.06 -14.94 4.77
C ARG A 857 -2.76 -16.42 4.91
N VAL A 858 -2.67 -17.09 3.78
CA VAL A 858 -2.38 -18.52 3.73
C VAL A 858 -0.88 -18.74 4.01
N PRO A 859 -0.52 -19.47 5.08
CA PRO A 859 0.86 -19.82 5.38
C PRO A 859 1.45 -20.74 4.30
N GLU A 860 2.77 -20.88 4.27
CA GLU A 860 3.40 -21.88 3.42
C GLU A 860 2.99 -23.30 3.86
N LEU A 861 2.03 -23.87 3.11
CA LEU A 861 1.55 -25.23 3.32
C LEU A 861 2.52 -26.23 2.70
N GLY A 862 2.92 -27.24 3.50
CA GLY A 862 3.62 -28.41 2.97
C GLY A 862 2.80 -29.09 1.86
N GLU A 863 3.48 -29.73 0.92
CA GLU A 863 2.87 -30.32 -0.29
C GLU A 863 1.69 -31.25 0.05
N GLN A 864 1.83 -32.08 1.08
CA GLN A 864 0.77 -32.98 1.55
C GLN A 864 -0.47 -32.22 2.06
N ALA A 865 -0.28 -31.15 2.85
CA ALA A 865 -1.39 -30.36 3.37
C ALA A 865 -2.13 -29.63 2.24
N ARG A 866 -1.38 -29.08 1.28
CA ARG A 866 -1.96 -28.43 0.09
C ARG A 866 -2.78 -29.42 -0.74
N VAL A 867 -2.26 -30.63 -0.96
CA VAL A 867 -2.96 -31.70 -1.69
C VAL A 867 -4.24 -32.12 -0.95
N ILE A 868 -4.18 -32.34 0.36
CA ILE A 868 -5.35 -32.74 1.16
C ILE A 868 -6.45 -31.68 1.11
N LEU A 869 -6.11 -30.41 1.35
CA LEU A 869 -7.09 -29.30 1.35
C LEU A 869 -7.66 -29.06 -0.06
N SER A 870 -6.83 -29.17 -1.10
CA SER A 870 -7.27 -29.09 -2.49
C SER A 870 -8.21 -30.24 -2.85
N ALA A 871 -7.87 -31.48 -2.47
CA ALA A 871 -8.71 -32.65 -2.69
C ALA A 871 -10.04 -32.56 -1.92
N PHE A 872 -10.02 -32.03 -0.70
CA PHE A 872 -11.24 -31.79 0.07
C PHE A 872 -12.17 -30.81 -0.66
N SER A 873 -11.63 -29.72 -1.20
CA SER A 873 -12.40 -28.72 -1.93
C SER A 873 -12.90 -29.21 -3.29
N LEU A 874 -12.07 -29.93 -4.05
CA LEU A 874 -12.37 -30.41 -5.41
C LEU A 874 -13.23 -31.69 -5.46
N VAL A 875 -13.20 -32.50 -4.40
CA VAL A 875 -13.84 -33.83 -4.39
C VAL A 875 -14.82 -33.98 -3.24
N ALA A 876 -14.40 -33.74 -2.00
CA ALA A 876 -15.24 -34.01 -0.83
C ALA A 876 -16.47 -33.07 -0.77
N ILE A 877 -16.28 -31.76 -1.03
CA ILE A 877 -17.39 -30.80 -1.05
C ILE A 877 -18.42 -31.15 -2.14
N PRO A 878 -18.06 -31.32 -3.43
CA PRO A 878 -19.01 -31.76 -4.46
C PRO A 878 -19.74 -33.07 -4.11
N LEU A 879 -19.01 -34.08 -3.61
CA LEU A 879 -19.58 -35.38 -3.23
C LEU A 879 -20.60 -35.22 -2.09
N SER A 880 -20.29 -34.40 -1.08
CA SER A 880 -21.19 -34.13 0.04
C SER A 880 -22.51 -33.50 -0.41
N MET A 881 -22.47 -32.59 -1.39
CA MET A 881 -23.67 -31.98 -1.97
C MET A 881 -24.52 -33.04 -2.71
N ALA A 882 -23.89 -33.88 -3.54
CA ALA A 882 -24.59 -34.94 -4.26
C ALA A 882 -25.19 -36.01 -3.32
N LEU A 883 -24.47 -36.39 -2.25
CA LEU A 883 -24.95 -37.31 -1.23
C LEU A 883 -26.15 -36.74 -0.45
N THR A 884 -26.10 -35.46 -0.10
CA THR A 884 -27.22 -34.77 0.58
C THR A 884 -28.50 -34.88 -0.24
N GLY A 885 -28.44 -34.57 -1.54
CA GLY A 885 -29.58 -34.72 -2.45
C GLY A 885 -30.09 -36.17 -2.54
N SER A 886 -29.19 -37.14 -2.58
CA SER A 886 -29.52 -38.57 -2.66
C SER A 886 -30.18 -39.10 -1.36
N LEU A 887 -29.71 -38.67 -0.20
CA LEU A 887 -30.26 -39.02 1.11
C LEU A 887 -31.67 -38.43 1.31
N ILE A 888 -31.86 -37.16 0.95
CA ILE A 888 -33.16 -36.49 0.99
C ILE A 888 -34.16 -37.26 0.11
N TRP A 889 -33.77 -37.61 -1.12
CA TRP A 889 -34.61 -38.38 -2.03
C TRP A 889 -34.96 -39.78 -1.51
N LYS A 890 -33.99 -40.51 -0.95
CA LYS A 890 -34.18 -41.85 -0.39
C LYS A 890 -35.07 -41.83 0.86
N SER A 891 -34.92 -40.83 1.73
CA SER A 891 -35.75 -40.66 2.93
C SER A 891 -37.23 -40.45 2.60
N ARG A 892 -37.50 -39.76 1.48
CA ARG A 892 -38.85 -39.57 0.97
C ARG A 892 -39.44 -40.83 0.37
N LYS A 893 -38.68 -41.64 -0.37
CA LYS A 893 -39.21 -42.90 -0.95
C LYS A 893 -39.63 -43.93 0.12
N ARG A 894 -39.19 -43.75 1.36
CA ARG A 894 -39.55 -44.58 2.53
C ARG A 894 -40.78 -44.07 3.31
N ARG A 895 -41.29 -42.88 2.98
CA ARG A 895 -42.54 -42.30 3.52
C ARG A 895 -43.58 -42.28 2.41
#